data_AF-A0A8D8NTU3-F1
#
_entry.id   AF-A0A8D8NTU3-F1
#
_cell.length_a   1.000
_cell.length_b   1.000
_cell.length_c   1.000
_cell.angle_alpha   90.00
_cell.angle_beta   90.00
_cell.angle_gamma   90.00
#
_symmetry.space_group_name_H-M   'P 1'
#
loop_
_entity.id
_entity.type
_entity.pdbx_description
1 polymer ?
#
loop_
_entity_poly.entity_id
_entity_poly.type
_entity_poly.pdbx_seq_one_letter_code
_entity_poly.pdbx_strand_id
1 'polypeptide(L)'
;RVTRAATAKKERIWDFGVIPYEIDGNFSGLHKALFKQAMRHWENYTCIKFVERNPIDHPNYIVFTERQCGCCSFVGKRGNGPQAISIGKNCDKFGIVVHELGHVVGFWHEHTRPDRENHVVIEKNNIMQGQEYNFNKLTEDEVNSLGLPYDYDSIMHYARNTFSKGTYLDTIFPIEMPTRKRPEIGQRLRLSEGDIAQANLLYKCAKCGRTFQENSAAFTSPSYYSNQPPNEPERCEWRITATHGERIVLNITDLDIYKSNNCRSDYLEIRDGYWHKSPILGKFCGSGKVNDLIKSTGSRMLLTYTTTFRQANMRGFAASYEAVCGGSVNLESGGRLESPNYPMDYLPNKECIWKITVPKDYQVALKFQSFEVENHDNCVYDYVEVRDGDSADSRVIGVFCGYKIPPDMRSTTNKMFVKFVSDGSVQKAGFSATFMKEVDECEHMDHGCEHECINTLGGYECACYIGYELHSDKKSCENACGGTLKQPNGTILSPSFPNEYPILKECVWEIIAPPQHKITLNFTHFELEGNTFYQASECEYDSVTIYSKITEDNLKKHGVFCGTKLPGSITSESNTLRVEFKSDKTIQKSGFAAIYSTDVDECAVNNGGCQHECKNTLGSYVCSCHNGYTLQDNGHDCKEGGCKYEVTTPNGQIFSPNYPDYYPPKKDCIWHFTTTPGHRI
;
A
#
# COMPACT_ATOMS: atom_id res chain seq x y z
N ARG A 1 23.97 -33.32 9.10
CA ARG A 1 23.95 -32.74 7.74
C ARG A 1 22.99 -31.56 7.80
N VAL A 2 23.54 -30.38 8.12
CA VAL A 2 22.76 -29.22 8.59
C VAL A 2 22.39 -28.38 7.38
N THR A 3 21.09 -28.29 7.12
CA THR A 3 20.52 -27.42 6.10
C THR A 3 20.41 -26.02 6.68
N ARG A 4 21.01 -25.06 5.99
CA ARG A 4 20.96 -23.65 6.32
C ARG A 4 20.15 -22.96 5.16
N ALA A 5 19.46 -21.83 5.43
CA ALA A 5 18.51 -20.91 4.71
C ALA A 5 18.82 -19.94 3.50
N ALA A 6 17.80 -19.24 2.99
CA ALA A 6 17.76 -17.82 2.56
C ALA A 6 16.27 -17.36 2.64
N THR A 7 15.76 -17.25 3.87
CA THR A 7 14.59 -17.97 4.41
C THR A 7 14.92 -19.44 4.70
N ALA A 8 14.99 -19.82 5.98
CA ALA A 8 15.13 -21.24 6.36
C ALA A 8 13.88 -22.05 5.99
N LYS A 9 12.79 -21.31 5.84
CA LYS A 9 11.43 -21.75 5.67
C LYS A 9 11.08 -21.76 4.18
N LYS A 10 10.90 -22.97 3.62
CA LYS A 10 10.57 -23.16 2.20
C LYS A 10 9.25 -22.48 1.81
N GLU A 11 8.32 -22.35 2.76
CA GLU A 11 7.04 -21.66 2.57
C GLU A 11 7.18 -20.16 2.25
N ARG A 12 8.32 -19.55 2.62
CA ARG A 12 8.64 -18.15 2.33
C ARG A 12 9.29 -17.94 0.96
N ILE A 13 9.60 -19.00 0.23
CA ILE A 13 10.19 -18.92 -1.10
C ILE A 13 9.07 -18.72 -2.14
N TRP A 14 9.29 -17.82 -3.10
CA TRP A 14 8.36 -17.64 -4.21
C TRP A 14 8.35 -18.85 -5.14
N ASP A 15 7.17 -19.34 -5.49
CA ASP A 15 7.05 -20.58 -6.25
C ASP A 15 7.66 -20.40 -7.64
N PHE A 16 8.62 -21.27 -7.98
CA PHE A 16 9.38 -21.22 -9.23
C PHE A 16 10.11 -19.88 -9.50
N GLY A 17 10.37 -19.09 -8.47
CA GLY A 17 10.98 -17.76 -8.61
C GLY A 17 10.10 -16.73 -9.32
N VAL A 18 8.78 -16.95 -9.35
CA VAL A 18 7.81 -16.00 -9.91
C VAL A 18 7.28 -15.11 -8.79
N ILE A 19 7.49 -13.81 -8.94
CA ILE A 19 7.07 -12.77 -7.99
C ILE A 19 6.04 -11.88 -8.69
N PRO A 20 4.74 -12.13 -8.48
CA PRO A 20 3.70 -11.29 -9.05
C PRO A 20 3.66 -9.94 -8.34
N TYR A 21 3.37 -8.86 -9.08
CA TYR A 21 3.31 -7.51 -8.52
C TYR A 21 2.12 -6.69 -9.01
N GLU A 22 1.73 -5.72 -8.19
CA GLU A 22 0.88 -4.58 -8.52
C GLU A 22 1.58 -3.29 -8.07
N ILE A 23 1.29 -2.18 -8.75
CA ILE A 23 1.79 -0.86 -8.36
C ILE A 23 0.59 0.04 -8.12
N ASP A 24 0.52 0.62 -6.92
CA ASP A 24 -0.53 1.56 -6.53
C ASP A 24 -0.68 2.70 -7.56
N GLY A 25 -1.94 3.08 -7.81
CA GLY A 25 -2.30 4.15 -8.74
C GLY A 25 -1.67 5.49 -8.38
N ASN A 26 -1.41 5.73 -7.09
CA ASN A 26 -0.83 6.97 -6.56
C ASN A 26 0.60 7.25 -7.05
N PHE A 27 1.33 6.22 -7.51
CA PHE A 27 2.67 6.44 -8.07
C PHE A 27 2.63 7.03 -9.48
N SER A 28 3.42 8.07 -9.69
CA SER A 28 3.64 8.66 -11.01
C SER A 28 4.28 7.66 -11.98
N GLY A 29 4.18 7.94 -13.29
CA GLY A 29 4.80 7.11 -14.33
C GLY A 29 6.31 6.93 -14.15
N LEU A 30 7.02 7.95 -13.65
CA LEU A 30 8.45 7.89 -13.38
C LEU A 30 8.80 6.90 -12.27
N HIS A 31 8.03 6.89 -11.17
CA HIS A 31 8.20 5.89 -10.11
C HIS A 31 7.94 4.48 -10.63
N LYS A 32 6.87 4.29 -11.42
CA LYS A 32 6.56 3.01 -12.06
C LYS A 32 7.70 2.53 -12.97
N ALA A 33 8.30 3.44 -13.73
CA ALA A 33 9.47 3.16 -14.57
C ALA A 33 10.67 2.68 -13.74
N LEU A 34 10.98 3.39 -12.65
CA LEU A 34 12.06 3.03 -11.72
C LEU A 34 11.86 1.63 -11.10
N PHE A 35 10.64 1.31 -10.66
CA PHE A 35 10.33 0.01 -10.08
C PHE A 35 10.54 -1.11 -11.11
N LYS A 36 10.09 -0.89 -12.35
CA LYS A 36 10.33 -1.81 -13.46
C LYS A 36 11.82 -1.96 -13.78
N GLN A 37 12.61 -0.89 -13.70
CA GLN A 37 14.06 -0.95 -13.90
C GLN A 37 14.75 -1.80 -12.82
N ALA A 38 14.39 -1.60 -11.55
CA ALA A 38 14.93 -2.38 -10.44
C ALA A 38 14.54 -3.87 -10.53
N MET A 39 13.31 -4.18 -10.96
CA MET A 39 12.87 -5.55 -11.24
C MET A 39 13.66 -6.16 -12.41
N ARG A 40 13.83 -5.42 -13.52
CA ARG A 40 14.65 -5.85 -14.67
C ARG A 40 16.09 -6.16 -14.25
N HIS A 41 16.66 -5.37 -13.34
CA HIS A 41 18.01 -5.61 -12.82
C HIS A 41 18.12 -6.99 -12.15
N TRP A 42 17.19 -7.36 -11.28
CA TRP A 42 17.13 -8.70 -10.70
C TRP A 42 16.92 -9.81 -11.75
N GLU A 43 16.02 -9.61 -12.71
CA GLU A 43 15.76 -10.60 -13.79
C GLU A 43 16.98 -10.80 -14.71
N ASN A 44 17.82 -9.79 -14.91
CA ASN A 44 18.97 -9.86 -15.82
C ASN A 44 20.08 -10.77 -15.26
N TYR A 45 20.29 -10.75 -13.94
CA TYR A 45 21.35 -11.51 -13.29
C TYR A 45 20.89 -12.84 -12.68
N THR A 46 19.59 -13.06 -12.54
CA THR A 46 19.03 -14.26 -11.89
C THR A 46 17.97 -14.95 -12.75
N CYS A 47 17.39 -16.06 -12.26
CA CYS A 47 16.20 -16.67 -12.88
C CYS A 47 14.86 -16.20 -12.30
N ILE A 48 14.90 -15.27 -11.33
CA ILE A 48 13.70 -14.67 -10.73
C ILE A 48 12.96 -13.86 -11.78
N LYS A 49 11.63 -13.87 -11.71
CA LYS A 49 10.74 -13.21 -12.68
C LYS A 49 9.76 -12.34 -11.92
N PHE A 50 9.66 -11.07 -12.31
CA PHE A 50 8.64 -10.17 -11.82
C PHE A 50 7.54 -10.04 -12.86
N VAL A 51 6.31 -10.43 -12.51
CA VAL A 51 5.20 -10.49 -13.46
C VAL A 51 4.03 -9.66 -12.96
N GLU A 52 3.33 -8.97 -13.86
CA GLU A 52 2.10 -8.28 -13.47
C GLU A 52 1.08 -9.33 -12.96
N ARG A 53 0.30 -8.96 -11.94
CA ARG A 53 -0.60 -9.91 -11.29
C ARG A 53 -1.75 -10.30 -12.23
N ASN A 54 -1.92 -11.60 -12.43
CA ASN A 54 -3.17 -12.19 -12.91
C ASN A 54 -3.95 -12.68 -11.67
N PRO A 55 -5.13 -12.12 -11.35
CA PRO A 55 -5.89 -12.51 -10.17
C PRO A 55 -6.22 -14.00 -10.08
N ILE A 56 -6.34 -14.69 -11.21
CA ILE A 56 -6.66 -16.13 -11.28
C ILE A 56 -5.44 -16.98 -10.90
N ASP A 57 -4.27 -16.64 -11.42
CA ASP A 57 -3.06 -17.44 -11.25
C ASP A 57 -2.22 -17.03 -10.03
N HIS A 58 -2.36 -15.79 -9.57
CA HIS A 58 -1.49 -15.15 -8.58
C HIS A 58 -2.25 -14.77 -7.30
N PRO A 59 -2.51 -15.74 -6.40
CA PRO A 59 -3.14 -15.45 -5.11
C PRO A 59 -2.21 -14.63 -4.20
N ASN A 60 -0.89 -14.83 -4.29
CA ASN A 60 0.13 -14.11 -3.51
C ASN A 60 0.93 -13.20 -4.42
N TYR A 61 1.13 -11.95 -4.01
CA TYR A 61 1.76 -10.92 -4.84
C TYR A 61 2.25 -9.76 -3.98
N ILE A 62 3.20 -8.99 -4.50
CA ILE A 62 3.65 -7.74 -3.86
C ILE A 62 2.85 -6.54 -4.37
N VAL A 63 2.68 -5.54 -3.51
CA VAL A 63 2.05 -4.27 -3.86
C VAL A 63 3.00 -3.14 -3.53
N PHE A 64 3.49 -2.43 -4.56
CA PHE A 64 4.21 -1.18 -4.35
C PHE A 64 3.22 -0.14 -3.83
N THR A 65 3.48 0.40 -2.63
CA THR A 65 2.62 1.37 -1.94
C THR A 65 3.48 2.33 -1.12
N GLU A 66 2.88 3.34 -0.48
CA GLU A 66 3.55 4.24 0.47
C GLU A 66 2.97 4.03 1.88
N ARG A 67 3.81 3.67 2.84
CA ARG A 67 3.44 3.45 4.24
C ARG A 67 4.30 4.30 5.19
N GLN A 68 3.81 4.49 6.41
CA GLN A 68 4.49 5.27 7.45
C GLN A 68 5.87 4.70 7.86
N CYS A 69 6.17 3.44 7.54
CA CYS A 69 7.49 2.84 7.79
C CYS A 69 8.62 3.40 6.90
N GLY A 70 8.32 4.26 5.91
CA GLY A 70 9.31 4.77 4.95
C GLY A 70 9.63 3.73 3.87
N CYS A 71 10.92 3.38 3.73
CA CYS A 71 11.36 2.29 2.86
C CYS A 71 11.33 0.98 3.66
N CYS A 72 10.35 0.12 3.39
CA CYS A 72 10.28 -1.15 4.10
C CYS A 72 9.59 -2.24 3.26
N SER A 73 10.02 -3.48 3.44
CA SER A 73 9.49 -4.63 2.71
C SER A 73 9.46 -5.87 3.59
N PHE A 74 8.53 -6.78 3.30
CA PHE A 74 8.49 -8.08 3.94
C PHE A 74 9.55 -9.02 3.35
N VAL A 75 10.13 -9.86 4.20
CA VAL A 75 11.11 -10.86 3.76
C VAL A 75 10.42 -12.11 3.21
N GLY A 76 10.61 -12.36 1.91
CA GLY A 76 10.04 -13.49 1.19
C GLY A 76 8.52 -13.42 0.99
N LYS A 77 7.94 -14.50 0.47
CA LYS A 77 6.51 -14.72 0.28
C LYS A 77 5.80 -14.92 1.62
N ARG A 78 4.75 -14.15 1.92
CA ARG A 78 3.94 -14.35 3.15
C ARG A 78 2.96 -15.52 3.05
N GLY A 79 2.29 -15.66 1.91
CA GLY A 79 1.31 -16.72 1.66
C GLY A 79 -0.15 -16.36 1.98
N ASN A 80 -0.43 -15.09 2.29
CA ASN A 80 -1.73 -14.61 2.79
C ASN A 80 -2.40 -13.61 1.84
N GLY A 81 -2.03 -13.60 0.55
CA GLY A 81 -2.52 -12.60 -0.39
C GLY A 81 -1.52 -11.44 -0.66
N PRO A 82 -2.00 -10.19 -0.75
CA PRO A 82 -1.12 -9.04 -0.99
C PRO A 82 -0.13 -8.83 0.16
N GLN A 83 1.10 -8.49 -0.18
CA GLN A 83 2.09 -7.98 0.76
C GLN A 83 2.68 -6.67 0.27
N ALA A 84 2.79 -5.68 1.16
CA ALA A 84 3.30 -4.38 0.78
C ALA A 84 4.83 -4.37 0.65
N ILE A 85 5.30 -3.67 -0.37
CA ILE A 85 6.65 -3.09 -0.47
C ILE A 85 6.46 -1.57 -0.46
N SER A 86 6.89 -0.94 0.63
CA SER A 86 6.73 0.48 0.86
C SER A 86 7.91 1.25 0.28
N ILE A 87 7.65 2.14 -0.68
CA ILE A 87 8.63 3.09 -1.21
C ILE A 87 8.14 4.50 -0.86
N GLY A 88 8.51 4.97 0.33
CA GLY A 88 8.17 6.31 0.79
C GLY A 88 9.04 7.42 0.20
N LYS A 89 8.83 8.65 0.67
CA LYS A 89 9.63 9.82 0.28
C LYS A 89 11.15 9.58 0.43
N ASN A 90 11.91 9.90 -0.62
CA ASN A 90 13.37 9.72 -0.75
C ASN A 90 13.85 8.25 -0.91
N CYS A 91 12.94 7.28 -1.00
CA CYS A 91 13.24 5.88 -1.28
C CYS A 91 13.23 5.54 -2.78
N ASP A 92 12.83 6.49 -3.61
CA ASP A 92 12.69 6.44 -5.07
C ASP A 92 14.05 6.52 -5.79
N LYS A 93 15.06 5.85 -5.25
CA LYS A 93 16.37 5.69 -5.88
C LYS A 93 16.56 4.24 -6.30
N PHE A 94 17.13 4.03 -7.48
CA PHE A 94 17.31 2.71 -8.08
C PHE A 94 17.84 1.65 -7.10
N GLY A 95 18.98 1.91 -6.45
CA GLY A 95 19.57 0.93 -5.53
C GLY A 95 18.80 0.71 -4.23
N ILE A 96 17.96 1.67 -3.79
CA ILE A 96 17.05 1.47 -2.65
C ILE A 96 15.94 0.50 -3.07
N VAL A 97 15.33 0.71 -4.24
CA VAL A 97 14.30 -0.20 -4.75
C VAL A 97 14.86 -1.61 -4.97
N VAL A 98 16.08 -1.74 -5.52
CA VAL A 98 16.76 -3.05 -5.66
C VAL A 98 16.98 -3.72 -4.30
N HIS A 99 17.33 -2.97 -3.26
CA HIS A 99 17.45 -3.47 -1.87
C HIS A 99 16.12 -3.96 -1.31
N GLU A 100 15.05 -3.17 -1.42
CA GLU A 100 13.72 -3.56 -0.94
C GLU A 100 13.19 -4.80 -1.67
N LEU A 101 13.50 -4.93 -2.97
CA LEU A 101 13.25 -6.14 -3.74
C LEU A 101 14.09 -7.32 -3.24
N GLY A 102 15.29 -7.11 -2.72
CA GLY A 102 16.08 -8.16 -2.06
C GLY A 102 15.37 -8.76 -0.85
N HIS A 103 14.68 -7.94 -0.05
CA HIS A 103 13.78 -8.45 0.99
C HIS A 103 12.65 -9.30 0.39
N VAL A 104 11.99 -8.81 -0.66
CA VAL A 104 10.93 -9.59 -1.35
C VAL A 104 11.45 -10.94 -1.83
N VAL A 105 12.66 -10.98 -2.40
CA VAL A 105 13.35 -12.19 -2.87
C VAL A 105 13.61 -13.18 -1.72
N GLY A 106 13.73 -12.70 -0.48
CA GLY A 106 13.89 -13.52 0.72
C GLY A 106 15.17 -13.21 1.52
N PHE A 107 15.86 -12.12 1.21
CA PHE A 107 17.13 -11.79 1.86
C PHE A 107 16.93 -10.94 3.11
N TRP A 108 17.68 -11.27 4.15
CA TRP A 108 17.89 -10.41 5.30
C TRP A 108 19.13 -9.56 5.10
N HIS A 109 19.35 -8.57 5.96
CA HIS A 109 20.55 -7.75 5.87
C HIS A 109 21.81 -8.56 6.15
N GLU A 110 22.85 -8.38 5.35
CA GLU A 110 24.08 -9.20 5.40
C GLU A 110 24.81 -9.09 6.76
N HIS A 111 24.71 -7.95 7.45
CA HIS A 111 25.28 -7.73 8.79
C HIS A 111 24.50 -8.43 9.93
N THR A 112 23.40 -9.12 9.64
CA THR A 112 22.62 -9.87 10.64
C THR A 112 22.96 -11.35 10.68
N ARG A 113 23.87 -11.81 9.80
CA ARG A 113 24.29 -13.21 9.72
C ARG A 113 24.82 -13.76 11.07
N PRO A 114 24.60 -15.06 11.37
CA PRO A 114 25.09 -15.70 12.59
C PRO A 114 26.62 -15.64 12.73
N ASP A 115 27.34 -15.73 11.61
CA ASP A 115 28.80 -15.74 11.51
C ASP A 115 29.44 -14.35 11.37
N ARG A 116 28.64 -13.26 11.37
CA ARG A 116 29.11 -11.90 11.11
C ARG A 116 30.30 -11.43 11.96
N GLU A 117 30.46 -11.96 13.18
CA GLU A 117 31.49 -11.55 14.14
C GLU A 117 32.90 -11.91 13.64
N ASN A 118 33.01 -12.78 12.64
CA ASN A 118 34.25 -13.08 11.94
C ASN A 118 34.57 -12.06 10.84
N HIS A 119 33.67 -11.12 10.56
CA HIS A 119 33.70 -10.27 9.39
C HIS A 119 33.59 -8.77 9.69
N VAL A 120 32.72 -8.40 10.63
CA VAL A 120 32.43 -7.01 11.00
C VAL A 120 32.32 -6.85 12.52
N VAL A 121 32.64 -5.66 13.00
CA VAL A 121 32.48 -5.21 14.39
C VAL A 121 31.37 -4.17 14.44
N ILE A 122 30.45 -4.32 15.40
CA ILE A 122 29.39 -3.35 15.66
C ILE A 122 29.79 -2.46 16.84
N GLU A 123 29.97 -1.17 16.60
CA GLU A 123 30.30 -0.19 17.64
C GLU A 123 29.02 0.33 18.30
N LYS A 124 28.59 -0.37 19.35
CA LYS A 124 27.31 -0.08 20.03
C LYS A 124 27.24 1.33 20.62
N ASN A 125 28.38 1.91 21.00
CA ASN A 125 28.40 3.26 21.60
C ASN A 125 27.96 4.33 20.59
N ASN A 126 28.18 4.10 19.30
CA ASN A 126 27.86 5.03 18.22
C ASN A 126 26.40 4.91 17.74
N ILE A 127 25.67 3.86 18.12
CA ILE A 127 24.29 3.62 17.68
C ILE A 127 23.33 4.56 18.43
N MET A 128 22.34 5.13 17.74
CA MET A 128 21.26 5.92 18.34
C MET A 128 20.49 5.11 19.38
N GLN A 129 20.13 5.76 20.48
CA GLN A 129 19.40 5.11 21.57
C GLN A 129 18.07 4.53 21.05
N GLY A 130 17.82 3.25 21.33
CA GLY A 130 16.62 2.53 20.89
C GLY A 130 16.71 1.90 19.51
N GLN A 131 17.83 2.05 18.79
CA GLN A 131 18.04 1.47 17.45
C GLN A 131 18.97 0.25 17.46
N GLU A 132 19.43 -0.20 18.63
CA GLU A 132 20.39 -1.29 18.80
C GLU A 132 19.85 -2.63 18.27
N TYR A 133 18.53 -2.83 18.30
CA TYR A 133 17.88 -4.06 17.86
C TYR A 133 18.10 -4.35 16.35
N ASN A 134 18.30 -3.32 15.52
CA ASN A 134 18.58 -3.47 14.09
C ASN A 134 19.93 -4.14 13.80
N PHE A 135 20.78 -4.28 14.82
CA PHE A 135 22.10 -4.90 14.74
C PHE A 135 22.14 -6.23 15.47
N ASN A 136 20.99 -6.78 15.87
CA ASN A 136 20.93 -8.12 16.44
C ASN A 136 21.29 -9.17 15.39
N LYS A 137 22.02 -10.20 15.81
CA LYS A 137 22.26 -11.37 14.97
C LYS A 137 21.00 -12.21 14.90
N LEU A 138 20.70 -12.70 13.72
CA LEU A 138 19.71 -13.73 13.52
C LEU A 138 20.31 -15.10 13.81
N THR A 139 19.45 -16.06 14.13
CA THR A 139 19.82 -17.46 14.36
C THR A 139 19.97 -18.23 13.05
N GLU A 140 20.62 -19.41 13.09
CA GLU A 140 20.73 -20.30 11.92
C GLU A 140 19.35 -20.79 11.43
N ASP A 141 18.32 -20.74 12.28
CA ASP A 141 16.92 -21.10 11.94
C ASP A 141 16.17 -19.97 11.23
N GLU A 142 16.70 -18.74 11.25
CA GLU A 142 16.05 -17.55 10.67
C GLU A 142 16.67 -17.17 9.31
N VAL A 143 17.99 -17.30 9.15
CA VAL A 143 18.74 -16.82 7.97
C VAL A 143 19.86 -17.77 7.54
N ASN A 144 20.18 -17.81 6.23
CA ASN A 144 21.46 -18.36 5.74
C ASN A 144 21.86 -17.92 4.35
N SER A 145 23.15 -18.16 4.14
CA SER A 145 24.01 -17.73 3.07
C SER A 145 24.21 -18.80 2.00
N LEU A 146 23.55 -19.95 2.09
CA LEU A 146 23.64 -21.11 1.18
C LEU A 146 25.07 -21.62 0.96
N GLY A 147 25.93 -21.47 1.97
CA GLY A 147 27.35 -21.85 1.90
C GLY A 147 28.24 -20.80 1.20
N LEU A 148 27.72 -19.62 0.89
CA LEU A 148 28.46 -18.53 0.30
C LEU A 148 29.26 -17.73 1.35
N PRO A 149 30.40 -17.14 0.94
CA PRO A 149 31.20 -16.28 1.83
C PRO A 149 30.43 -15.03 2.26
N TYR A 150 30.97 -14.30 3.23
CA TYR A 150 30.45 -12.99 3.63
C TYR A 150 30.63 -11.96 2.52
N ASP A 151 29.57 -11.26 2.18
CA ASP A 151 29.56 -10.33 1.05
C ASP A 151 29.53 -8.85 1.50
N TYR A 152 30.71 -8.27 1.62
CA TYR A 152 30.86 -6.85 1.97
C TYR A 152 30.26 -5.90 0.92
N ASP A 153 30.17 -6.32 -0.36
CA ASP A 153 29.60 -5.52 -1.46
C ASP A 153 28.09 -5.74 -1.62
N SER A 154 27.47 -6.60 -0.80
CA SER A 154 26.04 -6.92 -0.90
C SER A 154 25.18 -5.66 -0.81
N ILE A 155 24.20 -5.57 -1.69
CA ILE A 155 23.21 -4.48 -1.63
C ILE A 155 22.38 -4.56 -0.35
N MET A 156 22.30 -5.76 0.26
CA MET A 156 21.61 -6.01 1.53
C MET A 156 22.44 -5.65 2.75
N HIS A 157 23.67 -5.15 2.59
CA HIS A 157 24.48 -4.69 3.72
C HIS A 157 24.10 -3.26 4.16
N TYR A 158 24.13 -2.99 5.46
CA TYR A 158 24.01 -1.63 5.99
C TYR A 158 25.25 -0.78 5.67
N ALA A 159 25.04 0.53 5.49
CA ALA A 159 26.15 1.47 5.38
C ALA A 159 26.86 1.64 6.74
N ARG A 160 28.12 2.05 6.70
CA ARG A 160 29.00 2.20 7.87
C ARG A 160 28.42 3.06 8.99
N ASN A 161 27.58 4.04 8.69
CA ASN A 161 27.02 5.01 9.63
C ASN A 161 25.50 4.88 9.81
N THR A 162 24.92 3.75 9.39
CA THR A 162 23.47 3.50 9.53
C THR A 162 23.10 3.55 11.02
N PHE A 163 22.02 4.26 11.37
CA PHE A 163 21.56 4.48 12.75
C PHE A 163 22.60 5.12 13.70
N SER A 164 23.53 5.91 13.17
CA SER A 164 24.56 6.57 13.98
C SER A 164 24.04 7.80 14.73
N LYS A 165 24.56 8.02 15.95
CA LYS A 165 24.35 9.25 16.76
C LYS A 165 24.98 10.50 16.15
N GLY A 166 25.95 10.33 15.25
CA GLY A 166 26.69 11.45 14.66
C GLY A 166 27.08 11.18 13.21
N THR A 167 27.12 12.24 12.40
CA THR A 167 27.29 12.16 10.94
C THR A 167 28.59 11.46 10.50
N TYR A 168 29.63 11.52 11.34
CA TYR A 168 30.97 10.96 11.07
C TYR A 168 31.32 9.74 11.94
N LEU A 169 30.35 9.23 12.71
CA LEU A 169 30.56 8.07 13.56
C LEU A 169 30.07 6.82 12.83
N ASP A 170 30.97 5.86 12.63
CA ASP A 170 30.64 4.57 12.05
C ASP A 170 30.06 3.65 13.14
N THR A 171 28.96 2.96 12.84
CA THR A 171 28.34 1.92 13.68
C THR A 171 28.78 0.52 13.28
N ILE A 172 29.28 0.33 12.05
CA ILE A 172 29.75 -0.95 11.52
C ILE A 172 31.15 -0.80 10.91
N PHE A 173 32.08 -1.66 11.33
CA PHE A 173 33.44 -1.71 10.80
C PHE A 173 33.76 -3.10 10.27
N PRO A 174 34.24 -3.24 9.03
CA PRO A 174 34.89 -4.48 8.61
C PRO A 174 36.15 -4.75 9.45
N ILE A 175 36.34 -6.01 9.85
CA ILE A 175 37.53 -6.41 10.62
C ILE A 175 38.79 -6.17 9.78
N GLU A 176 39.78 -5.56 10.40
CA GLU A 176 41.04 -5.20 9.75
C GLU A 176 41.89 -6.44 9.48
N MET A 177 42.28 -6.64 8.22
CA MET A 177 43.22 -7.69 7.83
C MET A 177 44.63 -7.10 7.73
N PRO A 178 45.67 -7.72 8.32
CA PRO A 178 47.02 -7.15 8.43
C PRO A 178 47.69 -6.70 7.11
N THR A 179 47.18 -7.14 5.96
CA THR A 179 47.78 -6.92 4.63
C THR A 179 46.83 -6.29 3.61
N ARG A 180 45.62 -5.86 4.01
CA ARG A 180 44.61 -5.31 3.08
C ARG A 180 43.88 -4.09 3.66
N LYS A 181 43.62 -3.11 2.79
CA LYS A 181 42.70 -1.99 3.08
C LYS A 181 41.32 -2.55 3.43
N ARG A 182 40.65 -1.95 4.43
CA ARG A 182 39.29 -2.36 4.82
C ARG A 182 38.34 -2.28 3.62
N PRO A 183 37.51 -3.31 3.37
CA PRO A 183 36.55 -3.29 2.28
C PRO A 183 35.50 -2.20 2.49
N GLU A 184 34.96 -1.67 1.41
CA GLU A 184 33.79 -0.78 1.48
C GLU A 184 32.51 -1.59 1.69
N ILE A 185 31.54 -1.01 2.41
CA ILE A 185 30.26 -1.66 2.74
C ILE A 185 29.09 -0.71 2.52
N GLY A 186 27.91 -1.30 2.25
CA GLY A 186 26.63 -0.59 2.18
C GLY A 186 26.41 0.21 0.90
N GLN A 187 26.94 -0.28 -0.22
CA GLN A 187 26.65 0.29 -1.53
C GLN A 187 25.15 0.22 -1.86
N ARG A 188 24.69 1.15 -2.71
CA ARG A 188 23.30 1.24 -3.21
C ARG A 188 23.28 1.49 -4.72
N LEU A 189 24.14 0.78 -5.44
CA LEU A 189 24.36 0.93 -6.87
C LEU A 189 23.83 -0.27 -7.66
N ARG A 190 24.14 -1.50 -7.23
CA ARG A 190 23.83 -2.72 -7.99
C ARG A 190 23.78 -3.96 -7.09
N LEU A 191 23.47 -5.11 -7.68
CA LEU A 191 23.66 -6.40 -7.05
C LEU A 191 25.16 -6.75 -7.06
N SER A 192 25.64 -7.36 -5.99
CA SER A 192 26.96 -7.98 -5.94
C SER A 192 26.96 -9.38 -6.55
N GLU A 193 28.14 -9.95 -6.79
CA GLU A 193 28.25 -11.36 -7.19
C GLU A 193 27.68 -12.31 -6.13
N GLY A 194 27.79 -11.96 -4.85
CA GLY A 194 27.24 -12.75 -3.74
C GLY A 194 25.71 -12.72 -3.71
N ASP A 195 25.09 -11.55 -3.89
CA ASP A 195 23.62 -11.41 -3.99
C ASP A 195 23.08 -12.29 -5.13
N ILE A 196 23.73 -12.24 -6.30
CA ILE A 196 23.36 -13.01 -7.49
C ILE A 196 23.52 -14.51 -7.26
N ALA A 197 24.67 -14.93 -6.73
CA ALA A 197 24.93 -16.34 -6.43
C ALA A 197 23.93 -16.89 -5.41
N GLN A 198 23.62 -16.12 -4.37
CA GLN A 198 22.67 -16.51 -3.33
C GLN A 198 21.26 -16.68 -3.90
N ALA A 199 20.82 -15.76 -4.76
CA ALA A 199 19.51 -15.85 -5.40
C ALA A 199 19.43 -17.07 -6.33
N ASN A 200 20.49 -17.30 -7.11
CA ASN A 200 20.54 -18.43 -8.03
C ASN A 200 20.53 -19.78 -7.30
N LEU A 201 21.20 -19.89 -6.16
CA LEU A 201 21.14 -21.07 -5.31
C LEU A 201 19.76 -21.23 -4.64
N LEU A 202 19.18 -20.14 -4.12
CA LEU A 202 17.88 -20.15 -3.43
C LEU A 202 16.76 -20.65 -4.35
N TYR A 203 16.71 -20.11 -5.57
CA TYR A 203 15.67 -20.41 -6.56
C TYR A 203 16.04 -21.56 -7.50
N LYS A 204 17.19 -22.22 -7.27
CA LYS A 204 17.68 -23.36 -8.06
C LYS A 204 17.70 -23.04 -9.56
N CYS A 205 18.25 -21.88 -9.90
CA CYS A 205 18.32 -21.43 -11.27
C CYS A 205 19.08 -22.44 -12.15
N ALA A 206 18.68 -22.53 -13.42
CA ALA A 206 19.36 -23.38 -14.39
C ALA A 206 20.85 -23.04 -14.46
N LYS A 207 21.72 -24.06 -14.55
CA LYS A 207 23.18 -23.88 -14.62
C LYS A 207 23.62 -23.07 -15.86
N CYS A 208 22.77 -23.03 -16.89
CA CYS A 208 23.03 -22.43 -18.18
C CYS A 208 21.78 -21.74 -18.73
N GLY A 209 22.01 -20.84 -19.69
CA GLY A 209 21.00 -19.91 -20.20
C GLY A 209 21.02 -18.58 -19.45
N ARG A 210 20.23 -17.61 -19.93
CA ARG A 210 20.14 -16.28 -19.34
C ARG A 210 18.78 -15.64 -19.62
N THR A 211 18.53 -14.51 -18.99
CA THR A 211 17.43 -13.63 -19.36
C THR A 211 17.92 -12.68 -20.45
N PHE A 212 17.13 -12.57 -21.51
CA PHE A 212 17.30 -11.61 -22.59
C PHE A 212 16.29 -10.48 -22.40
N GLN A 213 16.78 -9.25 -22.33
CA GLN A 213 15.96 -8.03 -22.25
C GLN A 213 16.29 -7.05 -23.39
N GLU A 214 17.17 -7.46 -24.28
CA GLU A 214 17.51 -6.77 -25.52
C GLU A 214 16.44 -7.06 -26.59
N ASN A 215 16.24 -6.17 -27.56
CA ASN A 215 15.19 -6.38 -28.56
C ASN A 215 15.54 -7.46 -29.59
N SER A 216 16.80 -7.87 -29.71
CA SER A 216 17.18 -8.97 -30.60
C SER A 216 18.49 -9.58 -30.14
N ALA A 217 18.60 -10.89 -30.23
CA ALA A 217 19.89 -11.57 -30.06
C ALA A 217 19.91 -12.92 -30.77
N ALA A 218 21.11 -13.37 -31.10
CA ALA A 218 21.39 -14.74 -31.50
C ALA A 218 22.05 -15.50 -30.34
N PHE A 219 21.70 -16.77 -30.18
CA PHE A 219 22.18 -17.60 -29.09
C PHE A 219 22.19 -19.09 -29.47
N THR A 220 23.00 -19.85 -28.76
CA THR A 220 23.22 -21.28 -29.02
C THR A 220 23.17 -22.08 -27.73
N SER A 221 23.00 -23.40 -27.85
CA SER A 221 23.26 -24.32 -26.74
C SER A 221 24.73 -24.27 -26.29
N PRO A 222 25.05 -24.58 -25.01
CA PRO A 222 26.41 -24.48 -24.48
C PRO A 222 27.48 -25.23 -25.28
N SER A 223 27.18 -26.46 -25.71
CA SER A 223 28.12 -27.32 -26.45
C SER A 223 28.10 -27.10 -27.97
N TYR A 224 27.44 -26.06 -28.48
CA TYR A 224 27.21 -25.91 -29.93
C TYR A 224 28.48 -25.80 -30.77
N TYR A 225 29.47 -25.05 -30.27
CA TYR A 225 30.79 -24.93 -30.91
C TYR A 225 31.83 -25.88 -30.28
N SER A 226 31.43 -26.70 -29.31
CA SER A 226 32.35 -27.60 -28.61
C SER A 226 32.50 -28.90 -29.39
N ASN A 227 33.76 -29.34 -29.54
CA ASN A 227 34.08 -30.67 -30.06
C ASN A 227 33.99 -31.77 -28.99
N GLN A 228 33.72 -31.39 -27.73
CA GLN A 228 33.56 -32.31 -26.62
C GLN A 228 32.08 -32.39 -26.19
N PRO A 229 31.51 -33.61 -26.09
CA PRO A 229 30.14 -33.79 -25.62
C PRO A 229 30.00 -33.41 -24.14
N PRO A 230 28.80 -33.03 -23.68
CA PRO A 230 28.55 -32.68 -22.29
C PRO A 230 28.75 -33.89 -21.37
N ASN A 231 29.51 -33.70 -20.29
CA ASN A 231 29.85 -34.75 -19.32
C ASN A 231 28.72 -35.05 -18.31
N GLU A 232 27.66 -34.23 -18.28
CA GLU A 232 26.49 -34.39 -17.41
C GLU A 232 25.20 -34.05 -18.19
N PRO A 233 24.03 -34.53 -17.74
CA PRO A 233 22.75 -34.02 -18.25
C PRO A 233 22.65 -32.51 -18.03
N GLU A 234 22.31 -31.77 -19.07
CA GLU A 234 22.16 -30.32 -19.00
C GLU A 234 20.69 -29.93 -19.13
N ARG A 235 20.28 -29.00 -18.28
CA ARG A 235 19.00 -28.30 -18.40
C ARG A 235 19.28 -26.80 -18.39
N CYS A 236 19.07 -26.16 -19.53
CA CYS A 236 19.25 -24.73 -19.72
C CYS A 236 17.92 -24.02 -19.91
N GLU A 237 17.81 -22.80 -19.42
CA GLU A 237 16.62 -21.98 -19.58
C GLU A 237 16.98 -20.58 -20.08
N TRP A 238 16.41 -20.19 -21.22
CA TRP A 238 16.46 -18.82 -21.73
C TRP A 238 15.11 -18.16 -21.57
N ARG A 239 15.10 -16.95 -21.02
CA ARG A 239 13.90 -16.16 -20.75
C ARG A 239 13.99 -14.91 -21.59
N ILE A 240 13.13 -14.77 -22.58
CA ILE A 240 13.08 -13.55 -23.40
C ILE A 240 11.95 -12.69 -22.83
N THR A 241 12.30 -11.47 -22.40
CA THR A 241 11.38 -10.46 -21.88
C THR A 241 11.47 -9.23 -22.76
N ALA A 242 10.43 -8.98 -23.55
CA ALA A 242 10.22 -7.78 -24.34
C ALA A 242 9.33 -6.78 -23.59
N THR A 243 9.18 -5.58 -24.12
CA THR A 243 8.33 -4.53 -23.53
C THR A 243 6.84 -4.84 -23.75
N HIS A 244 5.94 -4.32 -22.90
CA HIS A 244 4.51 -4.62 -23.03
C HIS A 244 3.96 -4.05 -24.34
N GLY A 245 3.18 -4.87 -25.05
CA GLY A 245 2.70 -4.53 -26.39
C GLY A 245 3.66 -4.93 -27.52
N GLU A 246 4.84 -5.48 -27.20
CA GLU A 246 5.70 -6.18 -28.16
C GLU A 246 5.43 -7.69 -28.17
N ARG A 247 5.78 -8.33 -29.29
CA ARG A 247 5.72 -9.78 -29.49
C ARG A 247 7.09 -10.28 -29.92
N ILE A 248 7.42 -11.49 -29.50
CA ILE A 248 8.72 -12.12 -29.77
C ILE A 248 8.56 -13.04 -30.96
N VAL A 249 9.39 -12.82 -31.98
CA VAL A 249 9.53 -13.68 -33.15
C VAL A 249 10.84 -14.43 -33.01
N LEU A 250 10.77 -15.75 -32.84
CA LEU A 250 11.91 -16.63 -32.70
C LEU A 250 12.14 -17.43 -33.99
N ASN A 251 13.38 -17.45 -34.44
CA ASN A 251 13.86 -18.21 -35.58
C ASN A 251 14.90 -19.23 -35.11
N ILE A 252 14.66 -20.52 -35.33
CA ILE A 252 15.61 -21.59 -35.01
C ILE A 252 16.40 -21.89 -36.28
N THR A 253 17.66 -21.46 -36.30
CA THR A 253 18.50 -21.50 -37.50
C THR A 253 19.17 -22.85 -37.73
N ASP A 254 19.48 -23.59 -36.66
CA ASP A 254 20.00 -24.96 -36.69
C ASP A 254 19.46 -25.75 -35.51
N LEU A 255 19.11 -27.01 -35.74
CA LEU A 255 18.63 -27.95 -34.73
C LEU A 255 19.25 -29.31 -34.99
N ASP A 256 19.90 -29.87 -33.98
CA ASP A 256 20.56 -31.17 -33.99
C ASP A 256 20.54 -31.76 -32.58
N ILE A 257 19.39 -32.28 -32.18
CA ILE A 257 19.09 -32.83 -30.85
C ILE A 257 18.66 -34.30 -31.00
N TYR A 258 18.96 -35.17 -30.02
CA TYR A 258 18.50 -36.56 -30.06
C TYR A 258 17.00 -36.69 -30.40
N LYS A 259 16.68 -37.47 -31.43
CA LYS A 259 15.29 -37.77 -31.75
C LYS A 259 14.75 -38.88 -30.86
N SER A 260 13.76 -38.56 -30.03
CA SER A 260 12.99 -39.53 -29.25
C SER A 260 11.49 -39.41 -29.55
N ASN A 261 10.72 -40.44 -29.21
CA ASN A 261 9.25 -40.41 -29.39
C ASN A 261 8.66 -39.21 -28.65
N ASN A 262 8.02 -38.30 -29.39
CA ASN A 262 7.46 -37.03 -28.90
C ASN A 262 8.46 -36.16 -28.13
N CYS A 263 9.77 -36.26 -28.44
CA CYS A 263 10.83 -35.48 -27.80
C CYS A 263 10.80 -35.60 -26.27
N ARG A 264 10.65 -36.83 -25.75
CA ARG A 264 10.52 -37.09 -24.30
C ARG A 264 11.84 -37.02 -23.55
N SER A 265 12.94 -37.45 -24.16
CA SER A 265 14.26 -37.50 -23.49
C SER A 265 15.01 -36.17 -23.63
N ASP A 266 15.22 -35.73 -24.87
CA ASP A 266 16.02 -34.57 -25.22
C ASP A 266 15.16 -33.67 -26.12
N TYR A 267 15.13 -32.38 -25.80
CA TYR A 267 14.22 -31.46 -26.47
C TYR A 267 14.60 -30.00 -26.26
N LEU A 268 14.15 -29.18 -27.22
CA LEU A 268 13.96 -27.74 -27.07
C LEU A 268 12.45 -27.47 -26.98
N GLU A 269 11.98 -27.02 -25.83
CA GLU A 269 10.59 -26.67 -25.57
C GLU A 269 10.45 -25.15 -25.48
N ILE A 270 9.47 -24.60 -26.20
CA ILE A 270 9.24 -23.16 -26.30
C ILE A 270 7.82 -22.89 -25.83
N ARG A 271 7.70 -22.00 -24.84
CA ARG A 271 6.45 -21.65 -24.18
C ARG A 271 6.13 -20.17 -24.35
N ASP A 272 4.84 -19.89 -24.52
CA ASP A 272 4.27 -18.56 -24.67
C ASP A 272 4.03 -17.91 -23.30
N GLY A 273 5.10 -17.41 -22.68
CA GLY A 273 5.06 -16.82 -21.35
C GLY A 273 6.34 -17.03 -20.58
N TYR A 274 6.25 -17.05 -19.25
CA TYR A 274 7.40 -17.01 -18.34
C TYR A 274 7.57 -18.24 -17.46
N TRP A 275 6.60 -19.16 -17.42
CA TRP A 275 6.62 -20.30 -16.49
C TRP A 275 6.12 -21.61 -17.09
N HIS A 276 6.26 -22.69 -16.33
CA HIS A 276 6.00 -24.05 -16.80
C HIS A 276 4.53 -24.35 -17.14
N LYS A 277 3.57 -23.52 -16.70
CA LYS A 277 2.16 -23.66 -17.10
C LYS A 277 1.79 -22.86 -18.35
N SER A 278 2.68 -22.00 -18.84
CA SER A 278 2.39 -21.22 -20.04
C SER A 278 2.19 -22.15 -21.26
N PRO A 279 1.32 -21.78 -22.22
CA PRO A 279 1.05 -22.59 -23.41
C PRO A 279 2.32 -22.98 -24.16
N ILE A 280 2.38 -24.21 -24.68
CA ILE A 280 3.53 -24.68 -25.47
C ILE A 280 3.33 -24.23 -26.92
N LEU A 281 4.25 -23.42 -27.43
CA LEU A 281 4.29 -23.02 -28.85
C LEU A 281 4.89 -24.12 -29.72
N GLY A 282 5.85 -24.86 -29.17
CA GLY A 282 6.43 -26.01 -29.86
C GLY A 282 7.43 -26.77 -29.00
N LYS A 283 7.63 -28.03 -29.35
CA LYS A 283 8.61 -28.92 -28.73
C LYS A 283 9.36 -29.67 -29.82
N PHE A 284 10.68 -29.48 -29.87
CA PHE A 284 11.51 -29.83 -31.01
C PHE A 284 12.64 -30.78 -30.61
N CYS A 285 12.91 -31.77 -31.46
CA CYS A 285 14.04 -32.69 -31.40
C CYS A 285 14.30 -33.31 -32.78
N GLY A 286 15.45 -33.96 -32.97
CA GLY A 286 15.95 -34.40 -34.28
C GLY A 286 16.89 -33.39 -34.92
N SER A 287 17.25 -33.64 -36.18
CA SER A 287 18.20 -32.83 -36.94
C SER A 287 17.52 -32.18 -38.14
N GLY A 288 17.80 -30.90 -38.40
CA GLY A 288 17.28 -30.16 -39.55
C GLY A 288 16.99 -28.69 -39.25
N LYS A 289 16.49 -27.97 -40.27
CA LYS A 289 16.01 -26.59 -40.10
C LYS A 289 14.53 -26.59 -39.70
N VAL A 290 14.18 -25.73 -38.76
CA VAL A 290 12.78 -25.42 -38.45
C VAL A 290 12.39 -24.22 -39.31
N ASN A 291 11.54 -24.43 -40.31
CA ASN A 291 11.24 -23.39 -41.30
C ASN A 291 10.21 -22.37 -40.81
N ASP A 292 9.45 -22.68 -39.74
CA ASP A 292 8.40 -21.81 -39.23
C ASP A 292 8.93 -20.86 -38.16
N LEU A 293 8.65 -19.56 -38.34
CA LEU A 293 8.90 -18.54 -37.33
C LEU A 293 7.91 -18.70 -36.18
N ILE A 294 8.43 -18.84 -34.97
CA ILE A 294 7.61 -19.03 -33.76
C ILE A 294 7.30 -17.66 -33.18
N LYS A 295 6.01 -17.33 -33.06
CA LYS A 295 5.55 -16.01 -32.57
C LYS A 295 4.85 -16.17 -31.23
N SER A 296 5.24 -15.37 -30.24
CA SER A 296 4.50 -15.27 -28.98
C SER A 296 3.19 -14.50 -29.14
N THR A 297 2.27 -14.69 -28.21
CA THR A 297 1.08 -13.83 -28.08
C THR A 297 1.35 -12.59 -27.24
N GLY A 298 2.23 -12.70 -26.25
CA GLY A 298 2.64 -11.59 -25.39
C GLY A 298 4.13 -11.23 -25.49
N SER A 299 4.61 -10.50 -24.50
CA SER A 299 5.98 -9.97 -24.44
C SER A 299 6.98 -10.90 -23.75
N ARG A 300 6.60 -12.15 -23.42
CA ARG A 300 7.49 -13.11 -22.75
C ARG A 300 7.51 -14.45 -23.45
N MET A 301 8.69 -15.05 -23.56
CA MET A 301 8.90 -16.38 -24.12
C MET A 301 9.91 -17.16 -23.27
N LEU A 302 9.59 -18.40 -22.92
CA LEU A 302 10.47 -19.28 -22.14
C LEU A 302 10.93 -20.44 -23.02
N LEU A 303 12.24 -20.58 -23.16
CA LEU A 303 12.87 -21.70 -23.85
C LEU A 303 13.54 -22.61 -22.83
N THR A 304 13.24 -23.90 -22.89
CA THR A 304 13.85 -24.93 -22.04
C THR A 304 14.52 -25.97 -22.92
N TYR A 305 15.84 -26.08 -22.79
CA TYR A 305 16.63 -27.11 -23.45
C TYR A 305 17.02 -28.17 -22.42
N THR A 306 16.71 -29.42 -22.71
CA THR A 306 17.09 -30.56 -21.87
C THR A 306 17.81 -31.59 -22.72
N THR A 307 18.95 -32.07 -22.24
CA THR A 307 19.73 -33.15 -22.85
C THR A 307 20.15 -34.18 -21.81
N THR A 308 20.26 -35.43 -22.23
CA THR A 308 20.73 -36.56 -21.45
C THR A 308 22.20 -36.88 -21.78
N PHE A 309 22.90 -37.56 -20.87
CA PHE A 309 24.33 -37.91 -20.98
C PHE A 309 24.69 -38.81 -22.19
N ARG A 310 23.71 -39.29 -22.96
CA ARG A 310 23.91 -40.34 -23.99
C ARG A 310 24.43 -39.82 -25.34
N GLN A 311 24.99 -38.62 -25.42
CA GLN A 311 25.16 -37.94 -26.71
C GLN A 311 26.62 -37.52 -26.98
N ALA A 312 27.43 -38.48 -27.43
CA ALA A 312 28.54 -38.13 -28.32
C ALA A 312 27.96 -37.70 -29.68
N ASN A 313 28.35 -36.52 -30.18
CA ASN A 313 28.14 -36.03 -31.56
C ASN A 313 26.83 -35.31 -31.93
N MET A 314 26.03 -34.78 -30.98
CA MET A 314 24.94 -33.84 -31.32
C MET A 314 25.37 -32.40 -31.11
N ARG A 315 25.10 -31.52 -32.09
CA ARG A 315 25.50 -30.10 -32.01
C ARG A 315 24.59 -29.26 -31.12
N GLY A 316 23.35 -29.68 -30.86
CA GLY A 316 22.38 -28.91 -30.08
C GLY A 316 21.58 -27.96 -30.96
N PHE A 317 21.48 -26.67 -30.61
CA PHE A 317 20.69 -25.71 -31.39
C PHE A 317 21.31 -24.32 -31.49
N ALA A 318 20.95 -23.61 -32.55
CA ALA A 318 21.17 -22.19 -32.73
C ALA A 318 19.84 -21.50 -33.04
N ALA A 319 19.61 -20.35 -32.42
CA ALA A 319 18.41 -19.56 -32.61
C ALA A 319 18.70 -18.07 -32.55
N SER A 320 17.83 -17.28 -33.15
CA SER A 320 17.82 -15.83 -33.04
C SER A 320 16.39 -15.36 -32.82
N TYR A 321 16.21 -14.32 -32.01
CA TYR A 321 14.90 -13.70 -31.84
C TYR A 321 14.94 -12.21 -32.12
N GLU A 322 13.76 -11.67 -32.41
CA GLU A 322 13.50 -10.24 -32.50
C GLU A 322 12.18 -9.91 -31.77
N ALA A 323 12.21 -8.89 -30.93
CA ALA A 323 11.05 -8.24 -30.33
C ALA A 323 10.49 -7.22 -31.33
N VAL A 324 9.24 -7.44 -31.72
CA VAL A 324 8.55 -6.66 -32.73
C VAL A 324 7.38 -5.95 -32.05
N CYS A 325 7.32 -4.64 -32.20
CA CYS A 325 6.25 -3.82 -31.65
C CYS A 325 5.06 -3.71 -32.61
N GLY A 326 3.89 -3.39 -32.06
CA GLY A 326 2.67 -3.18 -32.84
C GLY A 326 1.82 -4.44 -33.06
N GLY A 327 0.83 -4.31 -33.94
CA GLY A 327 -0.16 -5.33 -34.25
C GLY A 327 -1.56 -4.99 -33.77
N SER A 328 -2.48 -5.93 -33.97
CA SER A 328 -3.87 -5.82 -33.51
C SER A 328 -4.00 -6.26 -32.06
N VAL A 329 -4.61 -5.41 -31.24
CA VAL A 329 -4.85 -5.65 -29.82
C VAL A 329 -6.36 -5.63 -29.59
N ASN A 330 -6.94 -6.78 -29.28
CA ASN A 330 -8.35 -6.92 -28.94
C ASN A 330 -8.49 -6.98 -27.43
N LEU A 331 -9.47 -6.26 -26.88
CA LEU A 331 -9.63 -6.12 -25.44
C LEU A 331 -10.84 -6.89 -24.91
N GLU A 332 -10.61 -7.74 -23.90
CA GLU A 332 -11.66 -8.20 -22.97
C GLU A 332 -11.54 -7.55 -21.57
N SER A 333 -10.32 -7.20 -21.15
CA SER A 333 -10.01 -6.37 -19.98
C SER A 333 -8.79 -5.50 -20.30
N GLY A 334 -8.80 -4.21 -19.89
CA GLY A 334 -7.85 -3.13 -20.25
C GLY A 334 -6.38 -3.52 -20.47
N GLY A 335 -5.64 -2.74 -21.28
CA GLY A 335 -4.27 -3.06 -21.68
C GLY A 335 -3.31 -1.89 -21.57
N ARG A 336 -2.01 -2.20 -21.79
CA ARG A 336 -0.92 -1.21 -21.82
C ARG A 336 -0.19 -1.22 -23.15
N LEU A 337 0.22 -0.03 -23.58
CA LEU A 337 1.12 0.20 -24.70
C LEU A 337 2.35 0.92 -24.15
N GLU A 338 3.52 0.33 -24.38
CA GLU A 338 4.78 0.91 -23.96
C GLU A 338 5.67 1.07 -25.21
N SER A 339 6.44 2.17 -25.26
CA SER A 339 7.45 2.34 -26.31
C SER A 339 8.47 1.20 -26.24
N PRO A 340 9.06 0.75 -27.35
CA PRO A 340 10.06 -0.32 -27.34
C PRO A 340 11.15 -0.08 -26.29
N ASN A 341 11.53 -1.13 -25.56
CA ASN A 341 12.55 -1.11 -24.50
C ASN A 341 12.20 -0.34 -23.20
N TYR A 342 11.00 0.27 -23.08
CA TYR A 342 10.55 0.90 -21.84
C TYR A 342 10.73 -0.02 -20.62
N PRO A 343 11.20 0.47 -19.44
CA PRO A 343 11.43 1.87 -19.06
C PRO A 343 12.81 2.43 -19.44
N MET A 344 13.61 1.68 -20.20
CA MET A 344 14.87 2.18 -20.73
C MET A 344 14.62 2.99 -22.00
N ASP A 345 15.65 3.71 -22.46
CA ASP A 345 15.53 4.52 -23.67
C ASP A 345 15.06 3.68 -24.87
N TYR A 346 14.11 4.22 -25.63
CA TYR A 346 13.61 3.55 -26.83
C TYR A 346 14.69 3.42 -27.91
N LEU A 347 14.51 2.50 -28.84
CA LEU A 347 15.49 2.29 -29.91
C LEU A 347 15.32 3.30 -31.06
N PRO A 348 16.40 3.68 -31.76
CA PRO A 348 16.33 4.50 -32.96
C PRO A 348 15.67 3.76 -34.13
N ASN A 349 15.14 4.52 -35.09
CA ASN A 349 14.56 4.04 -36.35
C ASN A 349 13.45 3.00 -36.17
N LYS A 350 12.62 3.16 -35.13
CA LYS A 350 11.49 2.27 -34.87
C LYS A 350 10.20 2.89 -35.38
N GLU A 351 9.37 2.05 -35.99
CA GLU A 351 7.98 2.37 -36.31
C GLU A 351 7.09 1.29 -35.70
N CYS A 352 6.24 1.68 -34.76
CA CYS A 352 5.33 0.79 -34.06
C CYS A 352 3.89 1.23 -34.31
N ILE A 353 3.05 0.30 -34.77
CA ILE A 353 1.65 0.58 -35.08
C ILE A 353 0.77 -0.37 -34.29
N TRP A 354 -0.02 0.17 -33.37
CA TRP A 354 -1.02 -0.58 -32.61
C TRP A 354 -2.42 -0.25 -33.11
N LYS A 355 -3.21 -1.30 -33.39
CA LYS A 355 -4.62 -1.22 -33.76
C LYS A 355 -5.45 -1.77 -32.61
N ILE A 356 -6.03 -0.87 -31.83
CA ILE A 356 -6.81 -1.21 -30.64
C ILE A 356 -8.27 -1.42 -31.07
N THR A 357 -8.88 -2.50 -30.62
CA THR A 357 -10.31 -2.77 -30.85
C THR A 357 -10.96 -3.24 -29.55
N VAL A 358 -12.04 -2.58 -29.18
CA VAL A 358 -12.92 -2.94 -28.05
C VAL A 358 -14.27 -3.45 -28.58
N PRO A 359 -15.14 -4.07 -27.76
CA PRO A 359 -16.47 -4.49 -28.20
C PRO A 359 -17.28 -3.32 -28.76
N LYS A 360 -18.24 -3.61 -29.66
CA LYS A 360 -18.90 -2.60 -30.51
C LYS A 360 -19.65 -1.49 -29.76
N ASP A 361 -20.08 -1.75 -28.53
CA ASP A 361 -20.87 -0.81 -27.73
C ASP A 361 -19.99 0.13 -26.87
N TYR A 362 -18.66 0.04 -27.02
CA TYR A 362 -17.70 0.84 -26.28
C TYR A 362 -16.81 1.66 -27.22
N GLN A 363 -16.30 2.76 -26.70
CA GLN A 363 -15.21 3.54 -27.26
C GLN A 363 -13.88 3.10 -26.65
N VAL A 364 -12.77 3.48 -27.30
CA VAL A 364 -11.42 3.28 -26.77
C VAL A 364 -11.00 4.55 -26.07
N ALA A 365 -10.71 4.46 -24.78
CA ALA A 365 -10.02 5.50 -24.03
C ALA A 365 -8.52 5.21 -23.96
N LEU A 366 -7.69 6.23 -24.13
CA LEU A 366 -6.22 6.16 -24.05
C LEU A 366 -5.71 7.23 -23.08
N LYS A 367 -4.91 6.78 -22.10
CA LYS A 367 -4.34 7.62 -21.05
C LYS A 367 -2.85 7.37 -20.90
N PHE A 368 -2.04 8.42 -20.97
CA PHE A 368 -0.60 8.33 -20.78
C PHE A 368 -0.24 8.41 -19.29
N GLN A 369 0.56 7.44 -18.83
CA GLN A 369 1.09 7.40 -17.46
C GLN A 369 2.45 8.08 -17.36
N SER A 370 3.26 7.98 -18.42
CA SER A 370 4.55 8.63 -18.60
C SER A 370 4.73 9.00 -20.08
N PHE A 371 5.45 10.08 -20.34
CA PHE A 371 5.71 10.56 -21.69
C PHE A 371 7.00 11.37 -21.76
N GLU A 372 8.05 10.76 -22.31
CA GLU A 372 9.36 11.37 -22.58
C GLU A 372 9.82 10.93 -23.97
N VAL A 373 9.45 11.73 -24.96
CA VAL A 373 9.83 11.55 -26.37
C VAL A 373 10.68 12.75 -26.77
N GLU A 374 11.57 12.62 -27.77
CA GLU A 374 12.37 13.75 -28.24
C GLU A 374 11.48 14.99 -28.50
N ASN A 375 11.93 16.15 -28.02
CA ASN A 375 11.14 17.38 -28.08
C ASN A 375 11.43 18.14 -29.38
N HIS A 376 10.39 18.54 -30.10
CA HIS A 376 10.46 19.40 -31.27
C HIS A 376 9.18 20.21 -31.44
N ASP A 377 9.26 21.47 -31.89
CA ASP A 377 8.10 22.38 -31.98
C ASP A 377 6.93 21.82 -32.81
N ASN A 378 7.26 21.06 -33.86
CA ASN A 378 6.29 20.41 -34.76
C ASN A 378 6.29 18.87 -34.68
N CYS A 379 6.98 18.27 -33.69
CA CYS A 379 7.05 16.80 -33.53
C CYS A 379 7.42 16.01 -34.80
N VAL A 380 8.47 16.45 -35.52
CA VAL A 380 8.88 15.84 -36.81
C VAL A 380 10.00 14.81 -36.67
N TYR A 381 10.69 14.78 -35.52
CA TYR A 381 11.68 13.77 -35.19
C TYR A 381 10.93 12.56 -34.60
N ASP A 382 10.99 12.39 -33.29
CA ASP A 382 10.24 11.32 -32.61
C ASP A 382 8.85 11.79 -32.20
N TYR A 383 7.83 10.96 -32.44
CA TYR A 383 6.45 11.32 -32.11
C TYR A 383 5.55 10.11 -31.88
N VAL A 384 4.47 10.37 -31.13
CA VAL A 384 3.32 9.48 -30.99
C VAL A 384 2.12 10.14 -31.65
N GLU A 385 1.54 9.44 -32.61
CA GLU A 385 0.37 9.85 -33.37
C GLU A 385 -0.82 8.97 -33.00
N VAL A 386 -1.95 9.59 -32.67
CA VAL A 386 -3.18 8.91 -32.28
C VAL A 386 -4.28 9.29 -33.26
N ARG A 387 -5.00 8.29 -33.78
CA ARG A 387 -6.07 8.44 -34.78
C ARG A 387 -7.35 7.74 -34.35
N ASP A 388 -8.47 8.33 -34.73
CA ASP A 388 -9.83 7.89 -34.44
C ASP A 388 -10.32 6.90 -35.51
N GLY A 389 -10.00 5.62 -35.32
CA GLY A 389 -10.29 4.51 -36.25
C GLY A 389 -9.20 3.44 -36.22
N ASP A 390 -9.10 2.58 -37.23
CA ASP A 390 -8.13 1.46 -37.28
C ASP A 390 -7.10 1.54 -38.41
N SER A 391 -7.03 2.69 -39.09
CA SER A 391 -6.20 2.90 -40.27
C SER A 391 -5.36 4.17 -40.19
N ALA A 392 -4.33 4.24 -41.02
CA ALA A 392 -3.52 5.43 -41.20
C ALA A 392 -4.30 6.58 -41.88
N ASP A 393 -5.44 6.30 -42.51
CA ASP A 393 -6.30 7.31 -43.15
C ASP A 393 -7.34 7.89 -42.19
N SER A 394 -7.49 7.30 -41.00
CA SER A 394 -8.42 7.73 -39.97
C SER A 394 -8.09 9.14 -39.44
N ARG A 395 -9.10 9.87 -38.95
CA ARG A 395 -8.95 11.24 -38.46
C ARG A 395 -7.90 11.31 -37.35
N VAL A 396 -6.96 12.24 -37.44
CA VAL A 396 -5.96 12.48 -36.40
C VAL A 396 -6.62 13.11 -35.16
N ILE A 397 -6.42 12.48 -34.00
CA ILE A 397 -6.77 13.04 -32.69
C ILE A 397 -5.65 13.97 -32.24
N GLY A 398 -4.39 13.53 -32.36
CA GLY A 398 -3.23 14.37 -32.07
C GLY A 398 -1.90 13.71 -32.42
N VAL A 399 -0.87 14.54 -32.50
CA VAL A 399 0.55 14.16 -32.64
C VAL A 399 1.30 14.78 -31.48
N PHE A 400 2.07 13.97 -30.75
CA PHE A 400 2.66 14.34 -29.48
C PHE A 400 4.15 13.99 -29.44
N CYS A 401 4.94 14.87 -28.83
CA CYS A 401 6.36 14.70 -28.59
C CYS A 401 6.78 15.55 -27.38
N GLY A 402 8.03 15.44 -26.93
CA GLY A 402 8.53 16.13 -25.74
C GLY A 402 8.15 15.45 -24.41
N TYR A 403 8.04 16.27 -23.36
CA TYR A 403 7.92 15.81 -21.95
C TYR A 403 6.55 16.10 -21.33
N LYS A 404 5.67 16.79 -22.06
CA LYS A 404 4.32 17.09 -21.57
C LYS A 404 3.44 15.88 -21.80
N ILE A 405 2.86 15.34 -20.72
CA ILE A 405 1.91 14.23 -20.81
C ILE A 405 0.73 14.64 -21.70
N PRO A 406 0.42 13.87 -22.77
CA PRO A 406 -0.72 14.13 -23.64
C PRO A 406 -2.03 14.12 -22.85
N PRO A 407 -3.05 14.89 -23.28
CA PRO A 407 -4.36 14.85 -22.67
C PRO A 407 -4.99 13.46 -22.82
N ASP A 408 -5.92 13.17 -21.91
CA ASP A 408 -6.78 11.99 -21.94
C ASP A 408 -7.60 12.00 -23.25
N MET A 409 -7.59 10.89 -23.99
CA MET A 409 -8.19 10.79 -25.34
C MET A 409 -9.23 9.68 -25.42
N ARG A 410 -10.28 9.90 -26.21
CA ARG A 410 -11.29 8.91 -26.57
C ARG A 410 -11.50 8.83 -28.08
N SER A 411 -11.73 7.63 -28.60
CA SER A 411 -12.21 7.43 -29.97
C SER A 411 -13.72 7.67 -30.07
N THR A 412 -14.22 7.93 -31.27
CA THR A 412 -15.67 8.00 -31.53
C THR A 412 -16.27 6.63 -31.83
N THR A 413 -15.43 5.68 -32.25
CA THR A 413 -15.81 4.30 -32.56
C THR A 413 -15.16 3.31 -31.58
N ASN A 414 -15.43 2.02 -31.74
CA ASN A 414 -14.80 0.95 -30.96
C ASN A 414 -13.35 0.63 -31.37
N LYS A 415 -12.71 1.53 -32.13
CA LYS A 415 -11.35 1.34 -32.66
C LYS A 415 -10.49 2.59 -32.53
N MET A 416 -9.21 2.39 -32.24
CA MET A 416 -8.21 3.45 -32.18
C MET A 416 -6.88 2.97 -32.77
N PHE A 417 -6.20 3.86 -33.48
CA PHE A 417 -4.93 3.61 -34.12
C PHE A 417 -3.86 4.47 -33.44
N VAL A 418 -2.79 3.84 -32.98
CA VAL A 418 -1.67 4.51 -32.31
C VAL A 418 -0.40 4.17 -33.06
N LYS A 419 0.36 5.19 -33.45
CA LYS A 419 1.64 5.05 -34.15
C LYS A 419 2.74 5.75 -33.36
N PHE A 420 3.84 5.04 -33.10
CA PHE A 420 5.07 5.63 -32.58
C PHE A 420 6.16 5.55 -33.63
N VAL A 421 6.88 6.65 -33.83
CA VAL A 421 8.03 6.73 -34.74
C VAL A 421 9.21 7.33 -33.99
N SER A 422 10.39 6.72 -34.17
CA SER A 422 11.68 7.28 -33.75
C SER A 422 12.66 7.39 -34.92
N ASP A 423 13.48 8.44 -34.91
CA ASP A 423 14.53 8.70 -35.89
C ASP A 423 15.88 8.07 -35.48
N GLY A 424 16.97 8.45 -36.16
CA GLY A 424 18.29 7.88 -35.94
C GLY A 424 19.04 8.39 -34.70
N SER A 425 18.49 9.37 -33.97
CA SER A 425 19.19 10.12 -32.92
C SER A 425 18.28 10.41 -31.71
N VAL A 426 18.89 10.93 -30.63
CA VAL A 426 18.22 11.43 -29.41
C VAL A 426 17.08 10.56 -28.86
N GLN A 427 17.46 9.42 -28.28
CA GLN A 427 16.50 8.57 -27.59
C GLN A 427 16.21 9.09 -26.17
N LYS A 428 15.01 8.77 -25.67
CA LYS A 428 14.52 9.08 -24.34
C LYS A 428 13.83 7.85 -23.74
N ALA A 429 13.44 7.94 -22.46
CA ALA A 429 12.78 6.84 -21.75
C ALA A 429 11.47 6.36 -22.42
N GLY A 430 10.85 7.21 -23.24
CA GLY A 430 9.67 6.87 -24.05
C GLY A 430 8.36 7.06 -23.28
N PHE A 431 7.38 6.20 -23.53
CA PHE A 431 6.05 6.36 -22.95
C PHE A 431 5.45 5.04 -22.46
N SER A 432 4.56 5.16 -21.50
CA SER A 432 3.65 4.10 -21.07
C SER A 432 2.23 4.64 -21.08
N ALA A 433 1.36 4.05 -21.88
CA ALA A 433 -0.05 4.39 -21.96
C ALA A 433 -0.92 3.20 -21.57
N THR A 434 -2.03 3.47 -20.90
CA THR A 434 -3.10 2.51 -20.64
C THR A 434 -4.26 2.80 -21.55
N PHE A 435 -4.87 1.75 -22.09
CA PHE A 435 -6.10 1.86 -22.85
C PHE A 435 -7.18 0.97 -22.22
N MET A 436 -8.41 1.45 -22.27
CA MET A 436 -9.56 0.82 -21.63
C MET A 436 -10.82 1.01 -22.46
N LYS A 437 -11.83 0.20 -22.15
CA LYS A 437 -13.18 0.41 -22.67
C LYS A 437 -13.76 1.67 -22.03
N GLU A 438 -14.44 2.45 -22.84
CA GLU A 438 -15.07 3.70 -22.45
C GLU A 438 -16.51 3.70 -22.90
N VAL A 439 -17.40 4.14 -22.03
CA VAL A 439 -18.80 4.43 -22.33
C VAL A 439 -19.18 5.63 -21.49
N ASP A 440 -20.02 6.52 -22.01
CA ASP A 440 -20.54 7.62 -21.21
C ASP A 440 -21.69 7.10 -20.35
N GLU A 441 -21.41 6.70 -19.11
CA GLU A 441 -22.48 6.23 -18.23
C GLU A 441 -23.50 7.33 -17.90
N CYS A 442 -23.11 8.60 -17.98
CA CYS A 442 -24.00 9.72 -17.70
C CYS A 442 -25.00 10.01 -18.82
N GLU A 443 -24.75 9.53 -20.04
CA GLU A 443 -25.76 9.51 -21.11
C GLU A 443 -26.86 8.45 -20.86
N HIS A 444 -26.61 7.48 -19.97
CA HIS A 444 -27.59 6.46 -19.59
C HIS A 444 -28.35 6.85 -18.31
N MET A 445 -29.69 6.89 -18.36
CA MET A 445 -30.53 7.32 -17.22
C MET A 445 -30.45 6.45 -15.94
N ASP A 446 -29.71 5.34 -15.95
CA ASP A 446 -29.59 4.38 -14.84
C ASP A 446 -28.21 4.41 -14.14
N HIS A 447 -27.47 5.52 -14.24
CA HIS A 447 -26.16 5.67 -13.58
C HIS A 447 -26.26 5.68 -12.04
N GLY A 448 -27.42 6.00 -11.47
CA GLY A 448 -27.68 5.90 -10.03
C GLY A 448 -27.00 6.97 -9.17
N CYS A 449 -26.51 8.07 -9.77
CA CYS A 449 -26.12 9.27 -9.03
C CYS A 449 -27.37 10.05 -8.60
N GLU A 450 -27.43 10.49 -7.35
CA GLU A 450 -28.60 11.23 -6.82
C GLU A 450 -28.70 12.64 -7.41
N HIS A 451 -27.57 13.33 -7.55
CA HIS A 451 -27.50 14.67 -8.12
C HIS A 451 -26.81 14.66 -9.49
N GLU A 452 -25.53 14.99 -9.53
CA GLU A 452 -24.78 15.17 -10.78
C GLU A 452 -23.97 13.91 -11.10
N CYS A 453 -23.99 13.50 -12.36
CA CYS A 453 -23.11 12.46 -12.90
C CYS A 453 -22.00 13.12 -13.70
N ILE A 454 -20.76 12.80 -13.37
CA ILE A 454 -19.56 13.26 -14.06
C ILE A 454 -18.94 12.05 -14.75
N ASN A 455 -18.98 12.05 -16.08
CA ASN A 455 -18.35 11.00 -16.86
C ASN A 455 -16.82 11.12 -16.77
N THR A 456 -16.14 10.00 -16.55
CA THR A 456 -14.69 9.93 -16.42
C THR A 456 -14.11 8.84 -17.33
N LEU A 457 -12.82 8.87 -17.65
CA LEU A 457 -12.26 7.78 -18.45
C LEU A 457 -12.25 6.45 -17.67
N GLY A 458 -12.99 5.48 -18.21
CA GLY A 458 -13.15 4.13 -17.68
C GLY A 458 -14.29 3.97 -16.67
N GLY A 459 -15.13 4.99 -16.46
CA GLY A 459 -16.27 4.96 -15.53
C GLY A 459 -16.88 6.33 -15.27
N TYR A 460 -17.58 6.52 -14.15
CA TYR A 460 -18.16 7.81 -13.77
C TYR A 460 -18.04 8.04 -12.27
N GLU A 461 -18.14 9.30 -11.87
CA GLU A 461 -18.25 9.71 -10.48
C GLU A 461 -19.51 10.55 -10.27
N CYS A 462 -20.10 10.46 -9.08
CA CYS A 462 -21.24 11.28 -8.72
C CYS A 462 -20.75 12.52 -7.95
N ALA A 463 -21.38 13.66 -8.20
CA ALA A 463 -21.15 14.91 -7.49
C ALA A 463 -22.46 15.46 -6.95
N CYS A 464 -22.35 16.32 -5.93
CA CYS A 464 -23.50 16.89 -5.24
C CYS A 464 -23.56 18.41 -5.46
N TYR A 465 -24.78 18.94 -5.51
CA TYR A 465 -25.00 20.38 -5.57
C TYR A 465 -24.42 21.11 -4.35
N ILE A 466 -24.16 22.39 -4.50
CA ILE A 466 -23.65 23.25 -3.43
C ILE A 466 -24.57 23.15 -2.19
N GLY A 467 -23.98 22.82 -1.03
CA GLY A 467 -24.70 22.62 0.23
C GLY A 467 -24.89 21.15 0.63
N TYR A 468 -24.62 20.23 -0.29
CA TYR A 468 -24.63 18.78 -0.07
C TYR A 468 -23.23 18.20 -0.15
N GLU A 469 -23.03 17.04 0.48
CA GLU A 469 -21.81 16.26 0.38
C GLU A 469 -22.11 14.82 -0.07
N LEU A 470 -21.15 14.25 -0.79
CA LEU A 470 -21.29 12.90 -1.33
C LEU A 470 -21.21 11.89 -0.18
N HIS A 471 -22.26 11.09 -0.06
CA HIS A 471 -22.37 10.01 0.90
C HIS A 471 -21.31 8.93 0.61
N SER A 472 -20.96 8.10 1.61
CA SER A 472 -19.88 7.10 1.49
C SER A 472 -20.13 6.00 0.45
N ASP A 473 -21.36 5.83 -0.02
CA ASP A 473 -21.72 4.98 -1.16
C ASP A 473 -21.26 5.54 -2.53
N LYS A 474 -20.75 6.78 -2.55
CA LYS A 474 -20.30 7.54 -3.73
C LYS A 474 -21.41 7.82 -4.75
N LYS A 475 -22.67 7.75 -4.34
CA LYS A 475 -23.83 7.92 -5.22
C LYS A 475 -24.86 8.88 -4.66
N SER A 476 -25.15 8.76 -3.38
CA SER A 476 -26.15 9.57 -2.69
C SER A 476 -25.54 10.88 -2.19
N CYS A 477 -26.37 11.88 -1.96
CA CYS A 477 -25.98 13.21 -1.50
C CYS A 477 -26.69 13.54 -0.20
N GLU A 478 -25.94 13.78 0.86
CA GLU A 478 -26.46 14.17 2.17
C GLU A 478 -26.16 15.64 2.46
N ASN A 479 -26.86 16.26 3.41
CA ASN A 479 -26.55 17.63 3.82
C ASN A 479 -25.14 17.67 4.42
N ALA A 480 -24.35 18.70 4.08
CA ALA A 480 -23.03 18.87 4.66
C ALA A 480 -23.08 18.90 6.19
N CYS A 481 -22.20 18.13 6.82
CA CYS A 481 -22.15 18.02 8.28
C CYS A 481 -21.74 19.32 8.98
N GLY A 482 -22.25 19.51 10.20
CA GLY A 482 -21.96 20.68 11.04
C GLY A 482 -23.05 21.77 11.01
N GLY A 483 -22.69 22.97 11.47
CA GLY A 483 -23.55 24.15 11.51
C GLY A 483 -24.08 24.49 12.90
N THR A 484 -24.99 25.47 12.97
CA THR A 484 -25.56 25.97 14.23
C THR A 484 -26.95 25.40 14.48
N LEU A 485 -27.16 24.77 15.64
CA LEU A 485 -28.41 24.14 16.04
C LEU A 485 -29.05 24.94 17.19
N LYS A 486 -30.27 25.46 16.99
CA LYS A 486 -31.00 26.28 17.98
C LYS A 486 -32.29 25.63 18.50
N GLN A 487 -32.56 24.40 18.07
CA GLN A 487 -33.77 23.68 18.50
C GLN A 487 -33.57 23.18 19.94
N PRO A 488 -34.64 23.07 20.75
CA PRO A 488 -34.51 22.62 22.14
C PRO A 488 -34.05 21.16 22.24
N ASN A 489 -34.47 20.32 21.29
CA ASN A 489 -34.07 18.92 21.21
C ASN A 489 -33.68 18.61 19.76
N GLY A 490 -32.74 17.68 19.55
CA GLY A 490 -32.38 17.23 18.22
C GLY A 490 -31.39 16.07 18.23
N THR A 491 -31.00 15.65 17.03
CA THR A 491 -30.07 14.53 16.82
C THR A 491 -28.89 15.00 15.96
N ILE A 492 -27.70 14.54 16.32
CA ILE A 492 -26.45 14.72 15.59
C ILE A 492 -26.00 13.34 15.14
N LEU A 493 -25.78 13.19 13.84
CA LEU A 493 -25.27 11.97 13.24
C LEU A 493 -23.90 12.29 12.63
N SER A 494 -22.97 11.34 12.71
CA SER A 494 -21.79 11.38 11.85
C SER A 494 -22.22 11.31 10.38
N PRO A 495 -21.43 11.88 9.44
CA PRO A 495 -21.72 11.75 8.02
C PRO A 495 -21.89 10.27 7.62
N SER A 496 -22.85 10.00 6.75
CA SER A 496 -23.16 8.69 6.18
C SER A 496 -23.65 7.62 7.17
N PHE A 497 -23.96 7.98 8.43
CA PHE A 497 -24.49 7.05 9.43
C PHE A 497 -25.80 6.39 8.93
N PRO A 498 -25.98 5.05 9.02
CA PRO A 498 -25.19 4.07 9.79
C PRO A 498 -24.03 3.41 9.04
N ASN A 499 -23.73 3.87 7.82
CA ASN A 499 -22.59 3.38 7.04
C ASN A 499 -21.28 4.00 7.54
N GLU A 500 -20.18 3.61 6.90
CA GLU A 500 -18.86 4.13 7.24
C GLU A 500 -18.76 5.63 6.93
N TYR A 501 -18.30 6.43 7.90
CA TYR A 501 -18.08 7.87 7.69
C TYR A 501 -16.91 8.10 6.73
N PRO A 502 -16.87 9.19 5.94
CA PRO A 502 -15.77 9.47 5.01
C PRO A 502 -14.43 9.77 5.71
N ILE A 503 -13.31 9.43 5.05
CA ILE A 503 -11.95 9.83 5.47
C ILE A 503 -11.74 11.35 5.33
N LEU A 504 -10.80 11.92 6.09
CA LEU A 504 -10.42 13.34 6.08
C LEU A 504 -11.58 14.31 6.30
N LYS A 505 -12.57 13.93 7.12
CA LYS A 505 -13.70 14.80 7.44
C LYS A 505 -13.49 15.60 8.71
N GLU A 506 -13.98 16.83 8.66
CA GLU A 506 -14.07 17.72 9.80
C GLU A 506 -15.48 18.32 9.84
N CYS A 507 -16.22 17.99 10.89
CA CYS A 507 -17.58 18.47 11.11
C CYS A 507 -17.63 19.23 12.44
N VAL A 508 -18.28 20.39 12.46
CA VAL A 508 -18.40 21.21 13.66
C VAL A 508 -19.86 21.60 13.86
N TRP A 509 -20.46 21.14 14.95
CA TRP A 509 -21.81 21.54 15.37
C TRP A 509 -21.72 22.49 16.57
N GLU A 510 -22.42 23.62 16.50
CA GLU A 510 -22.62 24.53 17.63
C GLU A 510 -24.10 24.50 18.04
N ILE A 511 -24.40 23.88 19.18
CA ILE A 511 -25.73 23.83 19.78
C ILE A 511 -25.88 25.05 20.69
N ILE A 512 -26.87 25.91 20.42
CA ILE A 512 -27.11 27.15 21.15
C ILE A 512 -28.50 27.09 21.77
N ALA A 513 -28.54 27.02 23.10
CA ALA A 513 -29.75 27.12 23.89
C ALA A 513 -30.04 28.58 24.28
N PRO A 514 -31.27 28.91 24.69
CA PRO A 514 -31.58 30.20 25.29
C PRO A 514 -30.70 30.46 26.54
N PRO A 515 -30.54 31.73 26.96
CA PRO A 515 -29.86 32.04 28.22
C PRO A 515 -30.46 31.26 29.39
N GLN A 516 -29.63 30.93 30.39
CA GLN A 516 -30.03 30.16 31.58
C GLN A 516 -30.45 28.71 31.30
N HIS A 517 -30.17 28.17 30.11
CA HIS A 517 -30.36 26.75 29.82
C HIS A 517 -29.02 26.02 29.73
N LYS A 518 -29.02 24.74 30.06
CA LYS A 518 -27.93 23.79 29.82
C LYS A 518 -28.33 22.77 28.77
N ILE A 519 -27.34 22.28 28.03
CA ILE A 519 -27.49 21.31 26.95
C ILE A 519 -26.93 19.99 27.45
N THR A 520 -27.74 18.94 27.45
CA THR A 520 -27.26 17.58 27.70
C THR A 520 -27.18 16.83 26.38
N LEU A 521 -26.00 16.28 26.08
CA LEU A 521 -25.73 15.43 24.93
C LEU A 521 -25.58 13.98 25.39
N ASN A 522 -26.27 13.06 24.70
CA ASN A 522 -26.22 11.64 24.98
C ASN A 522 -25.99 10.85 23.69
N PHE A 523 -24.96 9.99 23.68
CA PHE A 523 -24.68 9.11 22.55
C PHE A 523 -25.59 7.89 22.59
N THR A 524 -26.17 7.54 21.45
CA THR A 524 -26.98 6.34 21.24
C THR A 524 -26.22 5.25 20.47
N HIS A 525 -25.23 5.66 19.67
CA HIS A 525 -24.30 4.78 18.96
C HIS A 525 -22.92 5.42 18.91
N PHE A 526 -21.85 4.63 19.02
CA PHE A 526 -20.47 5.13 18.98
C PHE A 526 -19.46 4.05 18.56
N GLU A 527 -18.88 4.21 17.37
CA GLU A 527 -17.83 3.35 16.82
C GLU A 527 -16.89 4.15 15.91
N LEU A 528 -15.71 4.53 16.43
CA LEU A 528 -14.65 5.25 15.71
C LEU A 528 -13.32 4.48 15.75
N GLU A 529 -12.39 4.79 14.84
CA GLU A 529 -11.01 4.31 14.93
C GLU A 529 -10.34 4.79 16.23
N GLY A 530 -9.72 3.87 16.97
CA GLY A 530 -9.03 4.19 18.22
C GLY A 530 -9.00 3.05 19.23
N ASN A 531 -8.14 3.18 20.23
CA ASN A 531 -7.95 2.17 21.26
C ASN A 531 -9.16 2.05 22.20
N THR A 532 -9.54 0.82 22.52
CA THR A 532 -10.72 0.48 23.33
C THR A 532 -10.47 0.53 24.85
N PHE A 533 -9.21 0.65 25.29
CA PHE A 533 -8.79 0.44 26.68
C PHE A 533 -8.25 1.71 27.36
N TYR A 534 -9.00 2.19 28.35
CA TYR A 534 -8.67 3.07 29.49
C TYR A 534 -7.44 4.01 29.42
N GLN A 535 -7.63 5.22 28.92
CA GLN A 535 -7.44 6.53 29.60
C GLN A 535 -7.57 7.63 28.52
N ALA A 536 -8.17 8.77 28.86
CA ALA A 536 -8.56 9.84 27.96
C ALA A 536 -7.37 10.68 27.40
N SER A 537 -6.34 9.99 26.89
CA SER A 537 -5.16 10.54 26.22
C SER A 537 -4.53 9.39 25.42
N GLU A 538 -4.57 9.28 24.10
CA GLU A 538 -4.77 10.23 23.01
C GLU A 538 -5.57 9.52 21.91
N CYS A 539 -6.70 10.09 21.48
CA CYS A 539 -7.32 9.64 20.23
C CYS A 539 -6.48 10.22 19.08
N GLU A 540 -5.48 9.44 18.63
CA GLU A 540 -4.51 9.87 17.61
C GLU A 540 -5.08 9.86 16.19
N TYR A 541 -6.11 9.04 15.95
CA TYR A 541 -6.77 8.87 14.65
C TYR A 541 -8.09 9.65 14.64
N ASP A 542 -9.21 8.94 14.62
CA ASP A 542 -10.54 9.53 14.54
C ASP A 542 -11.07 9.90 15.91
N SER A 543 -11.74 11.05 16.03
CA SER A 543 -12.26 11.49 17.32
C SER A 543 -13.45 12.43 17.24
N VAL A 544 -14.27 12.38 18.30
CA VAL A 544 -15.23 13.43 18.64
C VAL A 544 -14.70 14.19 19.85
N THR A 545 -14.56 15.51 19.71
CA THR A 545 -14.18 16.40 20.81
C THR A 545 -15.34 17.31 21.17
N ILE A 546 -15.61 17.46 22.48
CA ILE A 546 -16.76 18.23 22.98
C ILE A 546 -16.29 19.37 23.88
N TYR A 547 -16.85 20.55 23.67
CA TYR A 547 -16.52 21.78 24.40
C TYR A 547 -17.78 22.50 24.89
N SER A 548 -17.73 23.09 26.09
CA SER A 548 -18.64 24.19 26.46
C SER A 548 -18.02 25.52 26.01
N LYS A 549 -18.76 26.33 25.27
CA LYS A 549 -18.32 27.67 24.84
C LYS A 549 -18.76 28.69 25.88
N ILE A 550 -17.83 29.13 26.73
CA ILE A 550 -18.11 30.08 27.82
C ILE A 550 -18.13 31.51 27.27
N THR A 551 -17.14 31.84 26.45
CA THR A 551 -17.07 33.09 25.65
C THR A 551 -16.56 32.74 24.25
N GLU A 552 -16.48 33.70 23.32
CA GLU A 552 -15.98 33.45 21.95
C GLU A 552 -14.57 32.83 21.93
N ASP A 553 -13.69 33.24 22.85
CA ASP A 553 -12.30 32.78 22.93
C ASP A 553 -12.03 31.74 24.02
N ASN A 554 -13.04 31.38 24.84
CA ASN A 554 -12.88 30.44 25.96
C ASN A 554 -13.75 29.18 25.78
N LEU A 555 -13.09 28.10 25.35
CA LEU A 555 -13.68 26.77 25.20
C LEU A 555 -13.21 25.86 26.34
N LYS A 556 -14.15 25.41 27.17
CA LYS A 556 -13.87 24.37 28.17
C LYS A 556 -14.08 22.99 27.58
N LYS A 557 -13.01 22.22 27.45
CA LYS A 557 -13.01 20.85 26.90
C LYS A 557 -13.59 19.87 27.92
N HIS A 558 -14.62 19.11 27.51
CA HIS A 558 -15.19 18.01 28.29
C HIS A 558 -14.43 16.70 28.08
N GLY A 559 -14.01 16.43 26.85
CA GLY A 559 -13.27 15.20 26.52
C GLY A 559 -13.02 15.04 25.02
N VAL A 560 -12.18 14.06 24.70
CA VAL A 560 -11.97 13.49 23.36
C VAL A 560 -12.40 12.04 23.42
N PHE A 561 -13.20 11.61 22.46
CA PHE A 561 -13.81 10.28 22.43
C PHE A 561 -13.49 9.57 21.11
N CYS A 562 -13.11 8.30 21.20
CA CYS A 562 -12.82 7.40 20.08
C CYS A 562 -13.03 5.93 20.50
N GLY A 563 -12.89 4.99 19.57
CA GLY A 563 -13.12 3.56 19.82
C GLY A 563 -14.61 3.19 19.85
N THR A 564 -14.95 2.11 20.57
CA THR A 564 -16.31 1.52 20.56
C THR A 564 -17.06 1.66 21.88
N LYS A 565 -16.44 2.31 22.88
CA LYS A 565 -17.07 2.50 24.19
C LYS A 565 -17.96 3.73 24.13
N LEU A 566 -19.25 3.55 24.41
CA LEU A 566 -20.21 4.64 24.46
C LEU A 566 -19.78 5.69 25.51
N PRO A 567 -19.61 6.98 25.13
CA PRO A 567 -19.37 8.05 26.09
C PRO A 567 -20.53 8.19 27.08
N GLY A 568 -20.24 8.67 28.30
CA GLY A 568 -21.29 9.06 29.26
C GLY A 568 -22.04 10.30 28.78
N SER A 569 -23.16 10.62 29.45
CA SER A 569 -23.90 11.86 29.17
C SER A 569 -23.06 13.08 29.54
N ILE A 570 -23.07 14.09 28.66
CA ILE A 570 -22.27 15.31 28.83
C ILE A 570 -23.23 16.49 28.91
N THR A 571 -23.15 17.25 30.01
CA THR A 571 -23.95 18.46 30.22
C THR A 571 -23.06 19.69 30.09
N SER A 572 -23.51 20.69 29.32
CA SER A 572 -22.78 21.93 29.10
C SER A 572 -22.69 22.79 30.37
N GLU A 573 -21.64 23.60 30.47
CA GLU A 573 -21.48 24.59 31.55
C GLU A 573 -22.03 25.97 31.19
N SER A 574 -22.26 26.20 29.89
CA SER A 574 -22.90 27.39 29.35
C SER A 574 -24.12 26.99 28.52
N ASN A 575 -24.82 27.97 27.96
CA ASN A 575 -25.91 27.73 27.01
C ASN A 575 -25.42 27.34 25.60
N THR A 576 -24.12 27.11 25.39
CA THR A 576 -23.57 26.75 24.09
C THR A 576 -22.63 25.55 24.19
N LEU A 577 -22.94 24.48 23.44
CA LEU A 577 -22.14 23.26 23.36
C LEU A 577 -21.59 23.10 21.94
N ARG A 578 -20.29 22.90 21.79
CA ARG A 578 -19.61 22.67 20.51
C ARG A 578 -19.12 21.23 20.43
N VAL A 579 -19.47 20.56 19.33
CA VAL A 579 -19.10 19.18 19.03
C VAL A 579 -18.28 19.17 17.75
N GLU A 580 -17.07 18.63 17.80
CA GLU A 580 -16.16 18.54 16.66
C GLU A 580 -15.87 17.07 16.35
N PHE A 581 -16.12 16.64 15.12
CA PHE A 581 -15.75 15.31 14.63
C PHE A 581 -14.63 15.45 13.61
N LYS A 582 -13.58 14.63 13.76
CA LYS A 582 -12.45 14.56 12.83
C LYS A 582 -12.14 13.10 12.48
N SER A 583 -11.96 12.84 11.18
CA SER A 583 -11.45 11.56 10.67
C SER A 583 -10.15 11.73 9.89
N ASP A 584 -9.28 10.73 9.93
CA ASP A 584 -7.98 10.73 9.27
C ASP A 584 -8.04 10.09 7.87
N LYS A 585 -6.90 9.71 7.28
CA LYS A 585 -6.82 9.10 5.94
C LYS A 585 -7.06 7.58 5.92
N THR A 586 -7.31 7.00 7.09
CA THR A 586 -7.25 5.56 7.33
C THR A 586 -8.60 5.03 7.82
N ILE A 587 -8.64 4.16 8.83
CA ILE A 587 -9.70 3.17 9.01
C ILE A 587 -11.04 3.84 9.31
N GLN A 588 -12.06 3.55 8.50
CA GLN A 588 -13.43 4.04 8.74
C GLN A 588 -14.23 3.02 9.56
N LYS A 589 -15.25 3.50 10.29
CA LYS A 589 -16.19 2.71 11.09
C LYS A 589 -17.61 3.28 10.94
N SER A 590 -18.61 2.67 11.58
CA SER A 590 -20.01 3.09 11.46
C SER A 590 -20.32 4.49 12.04
N GLY A 591 -19.41 5.09 12.82
CA GLY A 591 -19.55 6.47 13.27
C GLY A 591 -20.32 6.63 14.58
N PHE A 592 -21.09 7.70 14.72
CA PHE A 592 -21.84 7.97 15.95
C PHE A 592 -23.21 8.60 15.69
N ALA A 593 -24.12 8.38 16.63
CA ALA A 593 -25.41 9.04 16.70
C ALA A 593 -25.64 9.55 18.11
N ALA A 594 -25.93 10.84 18.26
CA ALA A 594 -26.16 11.49 19.55
C ALA A 594 -27.45 12.30 19.56
N ILE A 595 -28.14 12.30 20.68
CA ILE A 595 -29.34 13.09 20.92
C ILE A 595 -28.99 14.17 21.94
N TYR A 596 -29.43 15.41 21.70
CA TYR A 596 -29.30 16.49 22.66
C TYR A 596 -30.66 17.04 23.08
N SER A 597 -30.70 17.55 24.30
CA SER A 597 -31.86 18.25 24.86
C SER A 597 -31.41 19.43 25.71
N THR A 598 -32.16 20.51 25.66
CA THR A 598 -31.96 21.69 26.50
C THR A 598 -32.85 21.64 27.73
N ASP A 599 -32.28 22.04 28.86
CA ASP A 599 -32.94 22.06 30.17
C ASP A 599 -32.71 23.43 30.82
N VAL A 600 -33.70 23.95 31.54
CA VAL A 600 -33.51 25.20 32.30
C VAL A 600 -32.55 24.89 33.44
N ASP A 601 -31.59 25.78 33.71
CA ASP A 601 -30.73 25.69 34.88
C ASP A 601 -31.30 26.57 35.99
N GLU A 602 -32.27 26.04 36.74
CA GLU A 602 -32.90 26.78 37.83
C GLU A 602 -31.89 27.16 38.94
N CYS A 603 -30.79 26.41 39.06
CA CYS A 603 -29.71 26.70 39.99
C CYS A 603 -28.87 27.92 39.58
N ALA A 604 -28.88 28.31 38.30
CA ALA A 604 -28.08 29.44 37.80
C ALA A 604 -28.55 30.79 38.37
N VAL A 605 -29.81 30.89 38.80
CA VAL A 605 -30.39 32.13 39.35
C VAL A 605 -30.74 31.92 40.82
N ASN A 606 -30.13 32.72 41.70
CA ASN A 606 -30.38 32.68 43.15
C ASN A 606 -30.25 31.27 43.77
N ASN A 607 -29.35 30.42 43.25
CA ASN A 607 -29.15 29.04 43.72
C ASN A 607 -30.44 28.21 43.73
N GLY A 608 -31.37 28.44 42.78
CA GLY A 608 -32.69 27.79 42.77
C GLY A 608 -33.54 28.07 44.01
N GLY A 609 -33.19 29.07 44.83
CA GLY A 609 -33.79 29.29 46.15
C GLY A 609 -33.37 28.26 47.21
N CYS A 610 -32.36 27.43 46.96
CA CYS A 610 -31.81 26.49 47.93
C CYS A 610 -30.95 27.22 48.98
N GLN A 611 -31.10 26.86 50.26
CA GLN A 611 -30.31 27.45 51.34
C GLN A 611 -28.82 27.07 51.26
N HIS A 612 -28.50 25.84 50.82
CA HIS A 612 -27.12 25.36 50.72
C HIS A 612 -26.72 25.08 49.26
N GLU A 613 -26.97 23.88 48.75
CA GLU A 613 -26.51 23.46 47.43
C GLU A 613 -27.71 23.20 46.52
N CYS A 614 -27.69 23.73 45.30
CA CYS A 614 -28.68 23.41 44.27
C CYS A 614 -28.09 22.48 43.22
N LYS A 615 -28.80 21.40 42.89
CA LYS A 615 -28.42 20.43 41.87
C LYS A 615 -29.46 20.41 40.77
N ASN A 616 -29.08 20.89 39.58
CA ASN A 616 -29.95 20.86 38.42
C ASN A 616 -30.20 19.42 37.98
N THR A 617 -31.44 19.11 37.61
CA THR A 617 -31.86 17.80 37.11
C THR A 617 -32.66 17.99 35.83
N LEU A 618 -32.74 16.98 34.97
CA LEU A 618 -33.47 17.15 33.70
C LEU A 618 -34.96 17.48 33.97
N GLY A 619 -35.37 18.71 33.65
CA GLY A 619 -36.72 19.24 33.83
C GLY A 619 -37.05 19.76 35.24
N SER A 620 -36.08 19.86 36.16
CA SER A 620 -36.29 20.35 37.54
C SER A 620 -34.95 20.60 38.27
N TYR A 621 -34.97 20.88 39.56
CA TYR A 621 -33.77 20.91 40.40
C TYR A 621 -34.07 20.37 41.79
N VAL A 622 -33.02 20.01 42.54
CA VAL A 622 -33.13 19.56 43.93
C VAL A 622 -32.14 20.30 44.81
N CYS A 623 -32.58 20.72 45.99
CA CYS A 623 -31.70 21.28 47.00
C CYS A 623 -31.06 20.17 47.86
N SER A 624 -29.76 20.26 48.11
CA SER A 624 -29.06 19.45 49.10
C SER A 624 -28.44 20.30 50.19
N CYS A 625 -28.39 19.74 51.40
CA CYS A 625 -27.80 20.40 52.55
C CYS A 625 -26.38 19.90 52.81
N HIS A 626 -25.51 20.80 53.29
CA HIS A 626 -24.18 20.42 53.77
C HIS A 626 -24.26 19.45 54.96
N ASN A 627 -23.17 18.71 55.17
CA ASN A 627 -23.05 17.73 56.26
C ASN A 627 -23.41 18.35 57.62
N GLY A 628 -24.35 17.73 58.35
CA GLY A 628 -24.86 18.22 59.63
C GLY A 628 -26.23 18.92 59.54
N TYR A 629 -26.79 19.06 58.34
CA TYR A 629 -28.12 19.63 58.11
C TYR A 629 -29.00 18.67 57.31
N THR A 630 -30.30 18.71 57.57
CA THR A 630 -31.31 17.93 56.85
C THR A 630 -32.24 18.88 56.10
N LEU A 631 -32.65 18.50 54.88
CA LEU A 631 -33.57 19.30 54.09
C LEU A 631 -34.93 19.34 54.79
N GLN A 632 -35.50 20.53 54.88
CA GLN A 632 -36.83 20.75 55.44
C GLN A 632 -37.91 20.30 54.45
N ASP A 633 -39.15 20.13 54.95
CA ASP A 633 -40.29 19.67 54.14
C ASP A 633 -40.66 20.67 53.03
N ASN A 634 -40.18 21.91 53.11
CA ASN A 634 -40.32 22.90 52.05
C ASN A 634 -39.38 22.68 50.86
N GLY A 635 -38.47 21.71 50.94
CA GLY A 635 -37.57 21.34 49.84
C GLY A 635 -36.44 22.34 49.54
N HIS A 636 -36.33 23.44 50.30
CA HIS A 636 -35.39 24.53 50.04
C HIS A 636 -34.45 24.83 51.22
N ASP A 637 -34.99 24.79 52.45
CA ASP A 637 -34.25 25.16 53.64
C ASP A 637 -33.59 23.96 54.30
N CYS A 638 -32.51 24.22 55.02
CA CYS A 638 -31.71 23.24 55.74
C CYS A 638 -31.87 23.49 57.25
N LYS A 639 -32.45 22.52 57.96
CA LYS A 639 -32.52 22.53 59.43
C LYS A 639 -31.33 21.78 60.01
N GLU A 640 -30.87 22.22 61.18
CA GLU A 640 -29.81 21.52 61.90
C GLU A 640 -30.27 20.08 62.18
N GLY A 641 -29.63 19.14 61.49
CA GLY A 641 -29.95 17.72 61.60
C GLY A 641 -29.34 17.19 62.89
N GLY A 642 -30.09 16.33 63.59
CA GLY A 642 -29.47 15.43 64.56
C GLY A 642 -28.33 14.67 63.88
N CYS A 643 -27.23 14.43 64.60
CA CYS A 643 -26.05 13.81 64.04
C CYS A 643 -26.24 12.28 63.91
N LYS A 644 -27.22 11.84 63.11
CA LYS A 644 -27.51 10.43 62.82
C LYS A 644 -27.41 10.21 61.31
N TYR A 645 -26.52 9.32 60.90
CA TYR A 645 -26.26 9.01 59.50
C TYR A 645 -26.52 7.52 59.24
N GLU A 646 -27.25 7.19 58.18
CA GLU A 646 -27.34 5.82 57.68
C GLU A 646 -26.39 5.65 56.50
N VAL A 647 -25.49 4.69 56.58
CA VAL A 647 -24.50 4.41 55.54
C VAL A 647 -24.82 3.05 54.91
N THR A 648 -25.35 3.10 53.69
CA THR A 648 -25.81 1.92 52.94
C THR A 648 -24.97 1.65 51.69
N THR A 649 -24.02 2.52 51.36
CA THR A 649 -23.16 2.37 50.19
C THR A 649 -22.06 1.33 50.42
N PRO A 650 -21.68 0.55 49.38
CA PRO A 650 -20.69 -0.53 49.51
C PRO A 650 -19.26 -0.03 49.74
N ASN A 651 -18.96 1.24 49.40
CA ASN A 651 -17.73 1.93 49.74
C ASN A 651 -18.01 3.43 49.96
N GLY A 652 -17.12 4.12 50.68
CA GLY A 652 -17.25 5.55 50.96
C GLY A 652 -16.29 6.05 52.04
N GLN A 653 -16.32 7.35 52.29
CA GLN A 653 -15.58 8.01 53.37
C GLN A 653 -16.58 8.72 54.28
N ILE A 654 -16.34 8.67 55.60
CA ILE A 654 -17.12 9.43 56.59
C ILE A 654 -16.27 10.55 57.16
N PHE A 655 -16.92 11.66 57.49
CA PHE A 655 -16.28 12.83 58.06
C PHE A 655 -16.97 13.23 59.37
N SER A 656 -16.20 13.78 60.30
CA SER A 656 -16.78 14.45 61.47
C SER A 656 -17.63 15.65 61.02
N PRO A 657 -18.67 16.03 61.78
CA PRO A 657 -19.41 17.25 61.48
C PRO A 657 -18.46 18.44 61.36
N ASN A 658 -18.69 19.28 60.35
CA ASN A 658 -17.89 20.45 59.97
C ASN A 658 -16.50 20.20 59.39
N TYR A 659 -16.06 18.96 59.12
CA TYR A 659 -14.75 18.73 58.50
C TYR A 659 -14.60 19.50 57.16
N PRO A 660 -13.46 20.18 56.89
CA PRO A 660 -12.17 20.14 57.62
C PRO A 660 -12.08 21.04 58.86
N ASP A 661 -13.12 21.81 59.17
CA ASP A 661 -13.17 22.71 60.31
C ASP A 661 -13.44 21.97 61.64
N TYR A 662 -13.35 22.71 62.75
CA TYR A 662 -13.53 22.16 64.09
C TYR A 662 -14.94 21.57 64.29
N TYR A 663 -14.96 20.35 64.83
CA TYR A 663 -16.20 19.66 65.19
C TYR A 663 -16.93 20.39 66.32
N PRO A 664 -18.28 20.38 66.33
CA PRO A 664 -19.07 21.09 67.33
C PRO A 664 -18.93 20.44 68.72
N PRO A 665 -18.81 21.24 69.80
CA PRO A 665 -18.71 20.70 71.15
C PRO A 665 -20.05 20.10 71.62
N LYS A 666 -19.99 19.00 72.39
CA LYS A 666 -21.13 18.33 73.03
C LYS A 666 -22.22 17.81 72.08
N LYS A 667 -21.87 17.35 70.88
CA LYS A 667 -22.79 16.61 69.99
C LYS A 667 -22.52 15.11 70.01
N ASP A 668 -23.57 14.33 70.22
CA ASP A 668 -23.56 12.87 70.04
C ASP A 668 -23.88 12.53 68.58
N CYS A 669 -22.93 11.87 67.91
CA CYS A 669 -23.03 11.48 66.51
C CYS A 669 -23.08 9.96 66.36
N ILE A 670 -24.00 9.46 65.55
CA ILE A 670 -24.24 8.04 65.30
C ILE A 670 -24.17 7.79 63.80
N TRP A 671 -23.34 6.84 63.38
CA TRP A 671 -23.32 6.30 62.02
C TRP A 671 -23.82 4.86 62.06
N HIS A 672 -24.96 4.61 61.45
CA HIS A 672 -25.57 3.30 61.34
C HIS A 672 -25.24 2.71 59.98
N PHE A 673 -24.33 1.74 59.96
CA PHE A 673 -23.92 1.09 58.73
C PHE A 673 -24.78 -0.14 58.44
N THR A 674 -25.29 -0.23 57.22
CA THR A 674 -26.06 -1.40 56.76
C THR A 674 -25.46 -1.90 55.46
N THR A 675 -25.10 -3.19 55.40
CA THR A 675 -24.57 -3.83 54.19
C THR A 675 -25.45 -5.00 53.77
N THR A 676 -25.31 -5.43 52.53
CA THR A 676 -26.06 -6.54 51.94
C THR A 676 -25.89 -7.81 52.79
N PRO A 677 -26.96 -8.56 53.14
CA PRO A 677 -26.85 -9.77 53.94
C PRO A 677 -25.79 -10.75 53.41
N GLY A 678 -24.91 -11.21 54.30
CA GLY A 678 -23.75 -12.06 53.94
C GLY A 678 -22.44 -11.29 53.74
N HIS A 679 -22.48 -9.97 53.60
CA HIS A 679 -21.29 -9.10 53.58
C HIS A 679 -21.01 -8.56 55.00
N ARG A 680 -19.76 -8.16 55.25
CA ARG A 680 -19.33 -7.50 56.49
C ARG A 680 -18.67 -6.17 56.13
N ILE A 681 -18.81 -5.19 57.02
CA ILE A 681 -18.32 -3.81 56.86
C ILE A 681 -16.92 -3.71 57.45
#